data_AF-A0A938VXE2-F1
#
_entry.id   AF-A0A938VXE2-F1
#
_cell.length_a   1.000
_cell.length_b   1.000
_cell.length_c   1.000
_cell.angle_alpha   90.00
_cell.angle_beta   90.00
_cell.angle_gamma   90.00
#
_symmetry.space_group_name_H-M   'P 1'
#
loop_
_entity.id
_entity.type
_entity.pdbx_description
1 polymer ?
#
loop_
_entity_poly.entity_id
_entity_poly.type
_entity_poly.pdbx_seq_one_letter_code
_entity_poly.pdbx_strand_id
1 'polypeptide(L)'
;MTGQNRARWLWLAVLPLAACWLMLGGWRAALAQTAASEPTTRVLSASEEGVTLEVVVPAYHVDTVVGDDGADYTRLSVAGFDAGDRPGFPDLPAKSILLAAPPGAGLAVEVEVVSESRGRLAYPVYPVAALTPNAPVDPATGKPDLTRATGLNEVFARDAAAYRSLGAYPATLATIEEAGYVRDVRLARLTIYPLQYTPATAELRHISYMRVRVSFAGAAPTPPAAARPDVGGFDALIAQVVANPAQAALWRANPPTPEVAAVGLPLDAVRYRITLRETGIYRLGYADLLAAGVPLTGLDPRTLQVYEGDNELAVEVTGEADGRFDPGDVIRFYARSVRSFYTDANTLWLVVGRAAGRRMTTRDVSPTNDTPADSFPHTQRFEQDRIYRSIMPAASGVDHWYWGQTYVLSRGSVLTFTAAFTVENPLSTGAVSLTLDLWGGSADPRVVPDHHSRIYINGVLVGDVYFSGAVQALAAFTFDQSLLQLGGNTLTLYTPGDTGARDYTNQPWENTWLNHFTLTYRRSFDAMHDRLAFTPDPGPGIFSLTGWSSPDVLLYDVSDPLTPVRLIGGAVGRTDARYALRVTDAAPAGAYYAAGGTAVRSPPGLAADQPSGLRSPAAGADLLIIAHADFLAGVQALAQLRRSQGLRVQVIDVQDIYDEFSGGLLDPHAIRAFLQHAYFHWPPPAAAYVLLVGSGTYDFLNNEGYGKRTFIPPFLAYVDPVLGETAADNRYVAVVGDDAMPDMHLGRFPVTSLAELTAMVDKTIAYETNPAPGAWRMRAVFVADNPDNAGYFDQLSDVVADHLPPEFVAHKIYLGTAAYPVSQATRAQQATLDAFNQGALLFNYVGHSSISNWAGEFLFGVNTLPQVANGSFYPIMLPMTCLEL
;
A
#
# COMPACT_ATOMS: atom_id res chain seq x y z
N MET A 1 1.86 3.59 17.82
CA MET A 1 0.60 3.99 17.17
C MET A 1 -0.54 3.33 17.93
N THR A 2 -1.55 4.07 18.38
CA THR A 2 -2.57 3.60 19.35
C THR A 2 -3.78 2.96 18.66
N GLY A 3 -4.10 1.72 19.04
CA GLY A 3 -5.03 0.82 18.32
C GLY A 3 -6.52 1.16 18.35
N GLN A 4 -6.95 2.24 17.69
CA GLN A 4 -8.38 2.56 17.48
C GLN A 4 -8.83 2.65 15.99
N ASN A 5 -7.92 2.65 15.01
CA ASN A 5 -8.26 2.86 13.59
C ASN A 5 -8.76 1.61 12.80
N ARG A 6 -9.20 0.53 13.47
CA ARG A 6 -9.43 -0.78 12.80
C ARG A 6 -10.86 -1.07 12.28
N ALA A 7 -11.80 -0.12 12.33
CA ALA A 7 -13.21 -0.38 11.98
C ALA A 7 -13.91 0.73 11.14
N ARG A 8 -13.17 1.60 10.43
CA ARG A 8 -13.73 2.84 9.83
C ARG A 8 -14.06 2.80 8.33
N TRP A 9 -13.94 1.66 7.65
CA TRP A 9 -13.80 1.61 6.18
C TRP A 9 -15.08 1.45 5.33
N LEU A 10 -16.24 1.12 5.92
CA LEU A 10 -17.44 0.76 5.15
C LEU A 10 -18.29 1.92 4.60
N TRP A 11 -17.94 3.19 4.87
CA TRP A 11 -18.86 4.34 4.71
C TRP A 11 -18.50 5.37 3.63
N LEU A 12 -17.65 5.02 2.64
CA LEU A 12 -17.27 5.92 1.52
C LEU A 12 -17.88 5.55 0.16
N ALA A 13 -18.72 4.52 0.08
CA ALA A 13 -19.27 3.99 -1.18
C ALA A 13 -20.32 4.89 -1.89
N VAL A 14 -20.73 6.02 -1.30
CA VAL A 14 -21.80 6.88 -1.85
C VAL A 14 -21.29 7.90 -2.89
N LEU A 15 -19.97 8.08 -3.02
CA LEU A 15 -19.37 9.16 -3.83
C LEU A 15 -19.52 9.09 -5.37
N PRO A 16 -19.71 7.95 -6.07
CA PRO A 16 -19.74 7.98 -7.54
C PRO A 16 -21.10 8.39 -8.15
N LEU A 17 -22.19 8.43 -7.38
CA LEU A 17 -23.55 8.62 -7.92
C LEU A 17 -23.97 10.09 -8.09
N ALA A 18 -23.36 11.03 -7.37
CA ALA A 18 -23.73 12.45 -7.44
C ALA A 18 -23.19 13.17 -8.70
N ALA A 19 -22.20 12.58 -9.39
CA ALA A 19 -21.53 13.20 -10.54
C ALA A 19 -22.40 13.31 -11.82
N CYS A 20 -23.49 12.55 -11.92
CA CYS A 20 -24.39 12.62 -13.09
C CYS A 20 -25.37 13.81 -13.07
N TRP A 21 -25.44 14.59 -11.99
CA TRP A 21 -26.34 15.74 -11.86
C TRP A 21 -25.90 17.02 -12.60
N LEU A 22 -24.76 16.99 -13.27
CA LEU A 22 -24.26 18.12 -14.08
C LEU A 22 -24.74 18.05 -15.54
N MET A 23 -26.05 18.23 -15.75
CA MET A 23 -26.64 18.96 -16.89
C MET A 23 -28.12 19.29 -16.60
N LEU A 24 -28.58 20.47 -17.04
CA LEU A 24 -29.96 20.99 -16.92
C LEU A 24 -30.39 21.43 -15.50
N GLY A 25 -30.23 22.73 -15.22
CA GLY A 25 -30.88 23.36 -14.07
C GLY A 25 -32.30 23.84 -14.39
N GLY A 26 -33.22 23.77 -13.41
CA GLY A 26 -34.51 24.46 -13.49
C GLY A 26 -35.68 23.78 -12.80
N TRP A 27 -36.08 24.35 -11.66
CA TRP A 27 -37.43 24.29 -11.04
C TRP A 27 -37.85 23.00 -10.31
N ARG A 28 -37.94 23.13 -8.98
CA ARG A 28 -38.79 22.28 -8.13
C ARG A 28 -40.22 22.83 -8.08
N ALA A 29 -41.23 22.01 -8.35
CA ALA A 29 -42.54 22.14 -7.71
C ALA A 29 -43.35 20.83 -7.82
N ALA A 30 -43.92 20.40 -6.69
CA ALA A 30 -45.01 19.43 -6.55
C ALA A 30 -44.87 18.04 -7.21
N LEU A 31 -44.79 17.02 -6.36
CA LEU A 31 -45.97 16.19 -6.06
C LEU A 31 -45.77 15.50 -4.71
N ALA A 32 -46.76 15.68 -3.82
CA ALA A 32 -46.79 15.00 -2.53
C ALA A 32 -48.03 14.11 -2.47
N GLN A 33 -47.85 12.80 -2.37
CA GLN A 33 -48.61 11.94 -1.46
C GLN A 33 -48.09 10.49 -1.45
N THR A 34 -48.22 9.86 -0.27
CA THR A 34 -48.05 8.42 -0.01
C THR A 34 -46.70 7.78 -0.33
N ALA A 35 -45.69 8.17 0.45
CA ALA A 35 -44.61 7.29 0.90
C ALA A 35 -44.53 7.36 2.44
N ALA A 36 -43.96 6.35 3.11
CA ALA A 36 -43.58 6.51 4.51
C ALA A 36 -42.59 7.68 4.60
N SER A 37 -42.82 8.63 5.52
CA SER A 37 -42.07 9.89 5.51
C SER A 37 -40.59 9.64 5.79
N GLU A 38 -39.72 9.93 4.83
CA GLU A 38 -38.28 9.90 5.02
C GLU A 38 -37.84 10.80 6.20
N PRO A 39 -36.74 10.46 6.90
CA PRO A 39 -36.23 11.25 8.01
C PRO A 39 -35.75 12.62 7.54
N THR A 40 -36.54 13.66 7.83
CA THR A 40 -36.16 15.02 7.46
C THR A 40 -35.08 15.53 8.40
N THR A 41 -33.84 15.52 7.92
CA THR A 41 -32.70 16.26 8.49
C THR A 41 -32.64 17.64 7.83
N ARG A 42 -32.64 18.72 8.62
CA ARG A 42 -32.63 20.11 8.11
C ARG A 42 -31.70 21.00 8.94
N VAL A 43 -30.80 21.74 8.29
CA VAL A 43 -30.04 22.80 8.98
C VAL A 43 -30.98 23.95 9.34
N LEU A 44 -31.03 24.30 10.63
CA LEU A 44 -31.74 25.48 11.15
C LEU A 44 -30.84 26.71 11.15
N SER A 45 -29.56 26.53 11.49
CA SER A 45 -28.55 27.58 11.49
C SER A 45 -27.15 27.00 11.28
N ALA A 46 -26.28 27.76 10.63
CA ALA A 46 -24.86 27.45 10.53
C ALA A 46 -24.06 28.77 10.57
N SER A 47 -23.08 28.84 11.47
CA SER A 47 -22.25 30.02 11.75
C SER A 47 -20.88 29.58 12.26
N GLU A 48 -19.95 30.54 12.44
CA GLU A 48 -18.61 30.28 12.99
C GLU A 48 -18.64 29.65 14.40
N GLU A 49 -19.73 29.86 15.16
CA GLU A 49 -19.92 29.27 16.50
C GLU A 49 -20.49 27.84 16.48
N GLY A 50 -21.09 27.40 15.37
CA GLY A 50 -21.72 26.08 15.29
C GLY A 50 -22.74 25.88 14.17
N VAL A 51 -23.16 24.62 14.03
CA VAL A 51 -24.26 24.18 13.15
C VAL A 51 -25.36 23.59 14.03
N THR A 52 -26.61 23.96 13.78
CA THR A 52 -27.78 23.36 14.44
C THR A 52 -28.67 22.69 13.42
N LEU A 53 -28.91 21.39 13.64
CA LEU A 53 -29.72 20.51 12.81
C LEU A 53 -31.04 20.20 13.51
N GLU A 54 -32.11 20.22 12.74
CA GLU A 54 -33.39 19.61 13.06
C GLU A 54 -33.40 18.18 12.53
N VAL A 55 -33.80 17.22 13.37
CA VAL A 55 -33.94 15.82 12.96
C VAL A 55 -35.30 15.30 13.39
N VAL A 56 -36.16 15.04 12.40
CA VAL A 56 -37.41 14.30 12.57
C VAL A 56 -37.14 12.85 12.20
N VAL A 57 -37.49 11.94 13.10
CA VAL A 57 -37.26 10.51 12.95
C VAL A 57 -38.60 9.83 12.68
N PRO A 58 -38.73 9.01 11.62
CA PRO A 58 -39.94 8.24 11.37
C PRO A 58 -40.17 7.18 12.45
N ALA A 59 -41.32 6.52 12.41
CA ALA A 59 -41.56 5.37 13.28
C ALA A 59 -40.50 4.28 13.02
N TYR A 60 -40.02 3.66 14.09
CA TYR A 60 -39.19 2.46 13.99
C TYR A 60 -40.07 1.25 13.66
N HIS A 61 -39.51 0.32 12.90
CA HIS A 61 -40.09 -1.00 12.66
C HIS A 61 -39.46 -2.01 13.62
N VAL A 62 -40.23 -3.05 13.94
CA VAL A 62 -39.87 -4.13 14.86
C VAL A 62 -40.13 -5.45 14.16
N ASP A 63 -39.07 -6.22 13.93
CA ASP A 63 -39.16 -7.60 13.46
C ASP A 63 -38.68 -8.54 14.57
N THR A 64 -39.41 -9.64 14.78
CA THR A 64 -38.93 -10.72 15.66
C THR A 64 -38.03 -11.65 14.86
N VAL A 65 -36.80 -11.83 15.32
CA VAL A 65 -35.81 -12.75 14.73
C VAL A 65 -35.31 -13.72 15.80
N VAL A 66 -34.99 -14.96 15.41
CA VAL A 66 -34.37 -15.93 16.32
C VAL A 66 -32.85 -15.77 16.18
N GLY A 67 -32.15 -15.60 17.30
CA GLY A 67 -30.68 -15.56 17.34
C GLY A 67 -30.06 -16.95 17.35
N ASP A 68 -28.76 -17.04 17.09
CA ASP A 68 -28.03 -18.31 17.03
C ASP A 68 -27.97 -19.04 18.39
N ASP A 69 -28.25 -18.33 19.49
CA ASP A 69 -28.46 -18.89 20.83
C ASP A 69 -29.86 -19.52 21.04
N GLY A 70 -30.70 -19.50 20.01
CA GLY A 70 -32.07 -20.02 20.00
C GLY A 70 -33.09 -19.15 20.73
N ALA A 71 -32.72 -17.93 21.18
CA ALA A 71 -33.64 -16.99 21.78
C ALA A 71 -34.28 -16.06 20.75
N ASP A 72 -35.51 -15.60 21.02
CA ASP A 72 -36.16 -14.54 20.28
C ASP A 72 -35.50 -13.18 20.58
N TYR A 73 -35.33 -12.35 19.55
CA TYR A 73 -34.80 -10.99 19.58
C TYR A 73 -35.68 -10.03 18.78
N THR A 74 -35.58 -8.75 19.12
CA THR A 74 -36.14 -7.62 18.37
C THR A 74 -35.07 -7.07 17.43
N ARG A 75 -35.25 -7.18 16.11
CA ARG A 75 -34.48 -6.38 15.14
C ARG A 75 -35.21 -5.04 14.93
N LEU A 76 -34.47 -3.94 14.98
CA LEU A 76 -34.99 -2.58 14.87
C LEU A 76 -34.48 -1.92 13.60
N SER A 77 -35.37 -1.30 12.83
CA SER A 77 -34.99 -0.49 11.68
C SER A 77 -35.74 0.84 11.69
N VAL A 78 -35.10 1.88 11.13
CA VAL A 78 -35.68 3.22 10.97
C VAL A 78 -35.33 3.64 9.55
N ALA A 79 -36.31 4.05 8.75
CA ALA A 79 -36.05 4.46 7.36
C ALA A 79 -35.00 5.58 7.31
N GLY A 80 -33.98 5.43 6.45
CA GLY A 80 -32.87 6.39 6.30
C GLY A 80 -31.91 6.47 7.49
N PHE A 81 -31.83 5.39 8.29
CA PHE A 81 -30.78 5.13 9.29
C PHE A 81 -30.20 3.74 9.05
N ASP A 82 -28.90 3.60 9.26
CA ASP A 82 -28.09 2.41 9.06
C ASP A 82 -28.01 1.57 10.34
N ALA A 83 -27.60 0.30 10.24
CA ALA A 83 -27.39 -0.58 11.40
C ALA A 83 -26.25 -0.09 12.33
N GLY A 84 -26.23 -0.59 13.57
CA GLY A 84 -25.18 -0.30 14.53
C GLY A 84 -23.82 -0.90 14.14
N ASP A 85 -22.72 -0.23 14.51
CA ASP A 85 -21.35 -0.55 14.08
C ASP A 85 -20.49 -1.26 15.14
N ARG A 86 -21.06 -1.58 16.31
CA ARG A 86 -20.33 -2.10 17.47
C ARG A 86 -20.67 -3.57 17.76
N PRO A 87 -19.87 -4.54 17.26
CA PRO A 87 -20.02 -5.97 17.53
C PRO A 87 -20.40 -6.32 18.97
N GLY A 88 -21.42 -7.16 19.12
CA GLY A 88 -21.89 -7.69 20.40
C GLY A 88 -22.80 -6.78 21.21
N PHE A 89 -22.95 -5.50 20.83
CA PHE A 89 -23.86 -4.56 21.46
C PHE A 89 -25.22 -4.56 20.74
N PRO A 90 -26.31 -4.08 21.39
CA PRO A 90 -27.61 -3.93 20.74
C PRO A 90 -27.53 -3.20 19.39
N ASP A 91 -28.03 -3.83 18.33
CA ASP A 91 -28.15 -3.24 16.99
C ASP A 91 -29.24 -2.16 17.00
N LEU A 92 -28.80 -0.91 16.98
CA LEU A 92 -29.64 0.27 17.06
C LEU A 92 -29.35 1.16 15.87
N PRO A 93 -30.36 1.52 15.06
CA PRO A 93 -30.17 2.36 13.90
C PRO A 93 -29.46 3.68 14.22
N ALA A 94 -28.53 4.08 13.37
CA ALA A 94 -27.74 5.30 13.48
C ALA A 94 -27.66 6.03 12.12
N LYS A 95 -27.40 7.35 12.12
CA LYS A 95 -27.24 8.12 10.88
C LYS A 95 -26.01 9.01 10.97
N SER A 96 -25.11 8.88 10.01
CA SER A 96 -23.96 9.77 9.87
C SER A 96 -24.26 10.93 8.91
N ILE A 97 -23.77 12.12 9.27
CA ILE A 97 -23.89 13.36 8.49
C ILE A 97 -22.49 13.99 8.45
N LEU A 98 -22.01 14.32 7.25
CA LEU A 98 -20.78 15.10 7.11
C LEU A 98 -21.07 16.60 7.25
N LEU A 99 -20.14 17.28 7.92
CA LEU A 99 -20.12 18.72 8.13
C LEU A 99 -18.74 19.26 7.75
N ALA A 100 -18.68 20.41 7.11
CA ALA A 100 -17.46 21.20 7.13
C ALA A 100 -17.25 21.79 8.52
N ALA A 101 -16.02 21.80 9.02
CA ALA A 101 -15.64 22.36 10.31
C ALA A 101 -14.63 23.52 10.13
N PRO A 102 -14.66 24.56 10.97
CA PRO A 102 -13.66 25.62 10.91
C PRO A 102 -12.24 25.07 11.15
N PRO A 103 -11.21 25.64 10.48
CA PRO A 103 -9.81 25.28 10.69
C PRO A 103 -9.40 25.42 12.16
N GLY A 104 -8.73 24.40 12.71
CA GLY A 104 -8.22 24.40 14.09
C GLY A 104 -9.27 24.38 15.22
N ALA A 105 -10.57 24.41 14.91
CA ALA A 105 -11.62 24.43 15.93
C ALA A 105 -11.75 23.09 16.69
N GLY A 106 -11.92 23.16 18.01
CA GLY A 106 -12.44 22.06 18.80
C GLY A 106 -13.92 21.80 18.46
N LEU A 107 -14.31 20.53 18.42
CA LEU A 107 -15.66 20.08 18.09
C LEU A 107 -16.37 19.58 19.35
N ALA A 108 -17.61 20.01 19.57
CA ALA A 108 -18.49 19.44 20.58
C ALA A 108 -19.91 19.29 20.03
N VAL A 109 -20.71 18.39 20.61
CA VAL A 109 -22.10 18.13 20.19
C VAL A 109 -23.03 18.08 21.40
N GLU A 110 -24.17 18.75 21.27
CA GLU A 110 -25.26 18.80 22.24
C GLU A 110 -26.57 18.38 21.55
N VAL A 111 -27.45 17.67 22.27
CA VAL A 111 -28.74 17.22 21.75
C VAL A 111 -29.88 17.69 22.64
N GLU A 112 -30.77 18.52 22.10
CA GLU A 112 -32.05 18.87 22.69
C GLU A 112 -33.10 17.86 22.22
N VAL A 113 -33.66 17.07 23.12
CA VAL A 113 -34.79 16.17 22.81
C VAL A 113 -36.09 16.96 22.92
N VAL A 114 -36.80 17.07 21.79
CA VAL A 114 -38.04 17.86 21.69
C VAL A 114 -39.28 16.97 21.79
N SER A 115 -39.20 15.75 21.25
CA SER A 115 -40.23 14.72 21.44
C SER A 115 -39.60 13.34 21.57
N GLU A 116 -40.06 12.57 22.55
CA GLU A 116 -39.70 11.16 22.73
C GLU A 116 -40.93 10.31 23.05
N SER A 117 -40.77 9.01 22.85
CA SER A 117 -41.68 7.98 23.35
C SER A 117 -40.85 6.89 24.03
N ARG A 118 -41.46 6.20 24.99
CA ARG A 118 -40.83 5.07 25.71
C ARG A 118 -41.74 3.86 25.61
N GLY A 119 -41.15 2.73 25.29
CA GLY A 119 -41.81 1.43 25.26
C GLY A 119 -40.96 0.39 25.96
N ARG A 120 -41.53 -0.80 26.14
CA ARG A 120 -40.79 -1.99 26.56
C ARG A 120 -40.87 -3.01 25.44
N LEU A 121 -39.72 -3.51 24.99
CA LEU A 121 -39.68 -4.54 23.98
C LEU A 121 -40.05 -5.90 24.60
N ALA A 122 -40.69 -6.76 23.81
CA ALA A 122 -41.01 -8.13 24.22
C ALA A 122 -39.74 -8.99 24.36
N TYR A 123 -38.74 -8.70 23.52
CA TYR A 123 -37.49 -9.44 23.39
C TYR A 123 -36.30 -8.48 23.40
N PRO A 124 -35.09 -8.92 23.82
CA PRO A 124 -33.90 -8.09 23.73
C PRO A 124 -33.64 -7.64 22.29
N VAL A 125 -33.06 -6.46 22.10
CA VAL A 125 -32.61 -6.03 20.77
C VAL A 125 -31.55 -6.99 20.24
N TYR A 126 -31.62 -7.38 18.97
CA TYR A 126 -30.63 -8.25 18.31
C TYR A 126 -29.23 -7.62 18.41
N PRO A 127 -28.14 -8.36 18.66
CA PRO A 127 -26.82 -7.76 18.73
C PRO A 127 -26.29 -7.46 17.32
N VAL A 128 -25.51 -6.39 17.17
CA VAL A 128 -24.67 -6.18 15.99
C VAL A 128 -23.78 -7.40 15.85
N ALA A 129 -23.89 -8.09 14.71
CA ALA A 129 -23.07 -9.26 14.44
C ALA A 129 -21.58 -8.89 14.51
N ALA A 130 -20.78 -9.74 15.13
CA ALA A 130 -19.34 -9.61 15.00
C ALA A 130 -18.97 -10.07 13.60
N LEU A 131 -18.51 -9.14 12.75
CA LEU A 131 -17.75 -9.50 11.54
C LEU A 131 -16.41 -10.11 11.98
N THR A 132 -16.46 -11.39 12.32
CA THR A 132 -15.26 -12.20 12.50
C THR A 132 -14.83 -12.65 11.11
N PRO A 133 -13.55 -12.51 10.75
CA PRO A 133 -12.97 -13.26 9.65
C PRO A 133 -13.38 -14.72 9.73
N ASN A 134 -13.84 -15.29 8.61
CA ASN A 134 -14.27 -16.68 8.49
C ASN A 134 -13.03 -17.58 8.56
N ALA A 135 -12.55 -17.69 9.80
CA ALA A 135 -11.25 -18.16 10.21
C ALA A 135 -11.42 -19.03 11.46
N PRO A 136 -10.56 -20.04 11.67
CA PRO A 136 -10.39 -20.63 12.98
C PRO A 136 -10.08 -19.54 14.02
N VAL A 137 -10.47 -19.74 15.27
CA VAL A 137 -9.95 -18.95 16.41
C VAL A 137 -8.54 -19.48 16.76
N ASP A 138 -7.73 -18.72 17.49
CA ASP A 138 -6.41 -19.10 18.00
C ASP A 138 -6.54 -19.60 19.45
N PRO A 139 -5.87 -20.70 19.80
CA PRO A 139 -5.97 -21.34 21.11
C PRO A 139 -5.25 -20.64 22.24
N ALA A 140 -4.07 -20.10 21.95
CA ALA A 140 -3.18 -19.51 22.93
C ALA A 140 -3.56 -18.07 23.19
N THR A 141 -4.07 -17.39 22.17
CA THR A 141 -4.42 -15.97 22.24
C THR A 141 -5.93 -15.74 22.34
N GLY A 142 -6.78 -16.72 21.99
CA GLY A 142 -8.24 -16.63 22.01
C GLY A 142 -8.83 -15.75 20.90
N LYS A 143 -8.11 -15.53 19.79
CA LYS A 143 -8.44 -14.52 18.74
C LYS A 143 -8.54 -15.14 17.35
N PRO A 144 -9.35 -14.63 16.41
CA PRO A 144 -9.39 -15.14 15.04
C PRO A 144 -8.02 -15.22 14.33
N ASP A 145 -7.74 -16.36 13.71
CA ASP A 145 -6.59 -16.61 12.83
C ASP A 145 -6.81 -15.96 11.46
N LEU A 146 -6.35 -14.72 11.36
CA LEU A 146 -6.53 -13.91 10.16
C LEU A 146 -5.89 -14.53 8.89
N THR A 147 -4.93 -15.46 9.01
CA THR A 147 -4.30 -16.09 7.82
C THR A 147 -5.17 -17.10 7.11
N ARG A 148 -6.24 -17.55 7.76
CA ARG A 148 -7.15 -18.58 7.23
C ARG A 148 -8.56 -18.03 7.04
N ALA A 149 -8.69 -16.71 6.99
CA ALA A 149 -9.91 -16.02 6.63
C ALA A 149 -10.32 -16.39 5.20
N THR A 150 -11.49 -16.99 5.03
CA THR A 150 -12.11 -17.31 3.73
C THR A 150 -13.23 -16.34 3.34
N GLY A 151 -13.32 -15.22 4.07
CA GLY A 151 -14.39 -14.22 4.01
C GLY A 151 -14.59 -13.61 5.40
N LEU A 152 -15.75 -12.98 5.63
CA LEU A 152 -16.26 -12.65 6.97
C LEU A 152 -17.45 -13.55 7.27
N ASN A 153 -17.51 -14.08 8.47
CA ASN A 153 -18.76 -14.54 9.06
C ASN A 153 -19.34 -13.39 9.88
N GLU A 154 -20.60 -13.07 9.66
CA GLU A 154 -21.42 -12.51 10.72
C GLU A 154 -21.59 -13.58 11.80
N VAL A 155 -20.81 -13.44 12.89
CA VAL A 155 -20.98 -14.28 14.08
C VAL A 155 -21.89 -13.55 15.04
N PHE A 156 -23.02 -14.19 15.35
CA PHE A 156 -23.84 -13.81 16.47
C PHE A 156 -23.00 -13.87 17.76
N ALA A 157 -22.71 -12.70 18.32
CA ALA A 157 -22.09 -12.53 19.61
C ALA A 157 -22.97 -11.60 20.43
N ARG A 158 -23.17 -11.90 21.72
CA ARG A 158 -23.93 -11.03 22.62
C ARG A 158 -23.07 -10.66 23.81
N ASP A 159 -22.65 -9.40 23.89
CA ASP A 159 -21.81 -8.92 24.99
C ASP A 159 -22.60 -9.00 26.31
N ALA A 160 -22.15 -9.88 27.20
CA ALA A 160 -22.84 -10.18 28.45
C ALA A 160 -22.84 -8.99 29.44
N ALA A 161 -21.93 -8.03 29.32
CA ALA A 161 -21.92 -6.83 30.14
C ALA A 161 -22.86 -5.76 29.55
N ALA A 162 -22.84 -5.55 28.23
CA ALA A 162 -23.76 -4.66 27.54
C ALA A 162 -25.21 -5.07 27.79
N TYR A 163 -25.55 -6.35 27.62
CA TYR A 163 -26.91 -6.87 27.82
C TYR A 163 -27.35 -6.97 29.29
N ARG A 164 -26.44 -6.74 30.25
CA ARG A 164 -26.75 -6.56 31.68
C ARG A 164 -26.72 -5.09 32.12
N SER A 165 -26.47 -4.16 31.19
CA SER A 165 -26.39 -2.73 31.49
C SER A 165 -27.73 -2.16 31.97
N LEU A 166 -27.67 -1.45 33.09
CA LEU A 166 -28.73 -0.54 33.57
C LEU A 166 -28.65 0.86 32.94
N GLY A 167 -27.55 1.17 32.25
CA GLY A 167 -27.39 2.39 31.46
C GLY A 167 -27.93 2.21 30.04
N ALA A 168 -28.52 3.27 29.50
CA ALA A 168 -28.95 3.33 28.11
C ALA A 168 -27.75 3.18 27.16
N TYR A 169 -27.96 2.41 26.09
CA TYR A 169 -27.03 2.26 24.97
C TYR A 169 -27.69 2.79 23.68
N PRO A 170 -26.96 3.54 22.83
CA PRO A 170 -25.70 4.21 23.14
C PRO A 170 -25.89 5.26 24.25
N ALA A 171 -24.82 5.56 24.99
CA ALA A 171 -24.90 6.46 26.15
C ALA A 171 -25.23 7.91 25.79
N THR A 172 -24.87 8.34 24.58
CA THR A 172 -25.20 9.65 24.00
C THR A 172 -26.15 9.51 22.81
N LEU A 173 -26.91 10.56 22.51
CA LEU A 173 -27.79 10.63 21.33
C LEU A 173 -27.08 11.11 20.06
N ALA A 174 -25.86 11.64 20.20
CA ALA A 174 -24.99 11.95 19.08
C ALA A 174 -23.51 11.86 19.49
N THR A 175 -22.64 11.75 18.49
CA THR A 175 -21.17 11.86 18.60
C THR A 175 -20.65 12.69 17.43
N ILE A 176 -19.56 13.42 17.64
CA ILE A 176 -18.88 14.23 16.60
C ILE A 176 -17.40 13.90 16.61
N GLU A 177 -16.82 13.66 15.44
CA GLU A 177 -15.39 13.38 15.27
C GLU A 177 -14.85 14.02 14.00
N GLU A 178 -13.53 14.23 13.93
CA GLU A 178 -12.86 14.61 12.69
C GLU A 178 -12.88 13.43 11.72
N ALA A 179 -13.35 13.67 10.49
CA ALA A 179 -13.45 12.65 9.45
C ALA A 179 -12.21 12.62 8.55
N GLY A 180 -11.55 13.77 8.37
CA GLY A 180 -10.42 13.97 7.48
C GLY A 180 -10.48 15.32 6.78
N TYR A 181 -9.74 15.46 5.69
CA TYR A 181 -9.74 16.65 4.83
C TYR A 181 -10.14 16.28 3.40
N VAL A 182 -10.80 17.21 2.71
CA VAL A 182 -10.82 17.22 1.25
C VAL A 182 -10.22 18.55 0.82
N ARG A 183 -8.99 18.51 0.32
CA ARG A 183 -8.20 19.66 -0.13
C ARG A 183 -7.89 20.67 0.97
N ASP A 184 -8.73 21.68 1.07
CA ASP A 184 -8.63 22.83 1.98
C ASP A 184 -9.87 22.95 2.89
N VAL A 185 -10.75 21.95 2.85
CA VAL A 185 -11.92 21.83 3.74
C VAL A 185 -11.71 20.68 4.72
N ARG A 186 -11.75 21.03 6.01
CA ARG A 186 -11.77 20.07 7.11
C ARG A 186 -13.18 19.50 7.29
N LEU A 187 -13.30 18.18 7.32
CA LEU A 187 -14.57 17.48 7.47
C LEU A 187 -14.71 16.85 8.86
N ALA A 188 -15.93 16.90 9.39
CA ALA A 188 -16.34 16.26 10.63
C ALA A 188 -17.56 15.36 10.39
N ARG A 189 -17.58 14.20 11.05
CA ARG A 189 -18.69 13.24 11.00
C ARG A 189 -19.52 13.35 12.27
N LEU A 190 -20.75 13.80 12.12
CA LEU A 190 -21.79 13.77 13.14
C LEU A 190 -22.56 12.45 13.01
N THR A 191 -22.53 11.59 14.02
CA THR A 191 -23.38 10.39 14.08
C THR A 191 -24.50 10.60 15.08
N ILE A 192 -25.74 10.26 14.70
CA ILE A 192 -26.97 10.48 15.48
C ILE A 192 -27.64 9.15 15.78
N TYR A 193 -28.07 8.98 17.03
CA TYR A 193 -28.71 7.78 17.55
C TYR A 193 -30.15 8.10 18.00
N PRO A 194 -31.17 7.85 17.16
CA PRO A 194 -32.57 8.15 17.46
C PRO A 194 -33.21 7.19 18.46
N LEU A 195 -32.62 6.01 18.65
CA LEU A 195 -33.04 5.00 19.61
C LEU A 195 -32.01 4.85 20.73
N GLN A 196 -32.49 4.77 21.96
CA GLN A 196 -31.70 4.35 23.12
C GLN A 196 -32.39 3.17 23.80
N TYR A 197 -31.63 2.09 24.02
CA TYR A 197 -32.13 0.87 24.64
C TYR A 197 -31.42 0.63 25.98
N THR A 198 -32.17 0.30 27.04
CA THR A 198 -31.64 -0.09 28.34
C THR A 198 -31.80 -1.60 28.51
N PRO A 199 -30.74 -2.41 28.29
CA PRO A 199 -30.90 -3.86 28.12
C PRO A 199 -31.44 -4.59 29.34
N ALA A 200 -31.05 -4.18 30.56
CA ALA A 200 -31.50 -4.83 31.79
C ALA A 200 -33.01 -4.64 32.09
N THR A 201 -33.66 -3.60 31.55
CA THR A 201 -35.11 -3.34 31.73
C THR A 201 -35.94 -3.68 30.50
N ALA A 202 -35.29 -3.86 29.35
CA ALA A 202 -35.87 -3.90 28.01
C ALA A 202 -36.62 -2.61 27.60
N GLU A 203 -36.28 -1.48 28.22
CA GLU A 203 -36.84 -0.16 27.88
C GLU A 203 -36.20 0.38 26.59
N LEU A 204 -37.04 0.71 25.61
CA LEU A 204 -36.63 1.43 24.39
C LEU A 204 -37.18 2.85 24.44
N ARG A 205 -36.28 3.83 24.36
CA ARG A 205 -36.57 5.25 24.20
C ARG A 205 -36.38 5.60 22.72
N HIS A 206 -37.45 6.02 22.06
CA HIS A 206 -37.43 6.50 20.68
C HIS A 206 -37.59 8.03 20.67
N ILE A 207 -36.58 8.72 20.16
CA ILE A 207 -36.57 10.18 20.03
C ILE A 207 -37.08 10.54 18.64
N SER A 208 -38.38 10.79 18.53
CA SER A 208 -39.05 11.12 17.26
C SER A 208 -38.71 12.51 16.74
N TYR A 209 -38.27 13.43 17.62
CA TYR A 209 -37.84 14.77 17.24
C TYR A 209 -36.75 15.29 18.18
N MET A 210 -35.61 15.67 17.60
CA MET A 210 -34.49 16.33 18.30
C MET A 210 -33.93 17.52 17.52
N ARG A 211 -33.24 18.40 18.24
CA ARG A 211 -32.29 19.36 17.67
C ARG A 211 -30.88 18.98 18.09
N VAL A 212 -29.95 18.97 17.15
CA VAL A 212 -28.55 18.63 17.39
C VAL A 212 -27.70 19.84 17.08
N ARG A 213 -27.00 20.38 18.08
CA ARG A 213 -26.07 21.51 17.93
C ARG A 213 -24.64 20.96 17.98
N VAL A 214 -23.92 21.12 16.88
CA VAL A 214 -22.46 21.01 16.85
C VAL A 214 -21.91 22.41 17.11
N SER A 215 -21.05 22.57 18.11
CA SER A 215 -20.39 23.84 18.45
C SER A 215 -18.91 23.80 18.11
N PHE A 216 -18.38 24.96 17.75
CA PHE A 216 -16.97 25.15 17.38
C PHE A 216 -16.29 26.05 18.40
N ALA A 217 -15.22 25.55 19.03
CA ALA A 217 -14.50 26.25 20.09
C ALA A 217 -13.05 26.55 19.68
N GLY A 218 -12.52 27.72 20.05
CA GLY A 218 -11.13 28.08 19.79
C GLY A 218 -10.77 28.32 18.33
N ALA A 219 -11.75 28.44 17.42
CA ALA A 219 -11.53 28.86 16.05
C ALA A 219 -10.88 30.26 16.03
N ALA A 220 -9.75 30.40 15.35
CA ALA A 220 -9.23 31.72 15.01
C ALA A 220 -10.13 32.33 13.92
N PRO A 221 -10.38 33.66 13.92
CA PRO A 221 -11.05 34.33 12.81
C PRO A 221 -10.21 34.11 11.55
N THR A 222 -10.67 33.19 10.68
CA THR A 222 -9.98 32.89 9.43
C THR A 222 -10.39 33.98 8.45
N PRO A 223 -9.46 34.81 7.93
CA PRO A 223 -9.82 35.75 6.89
C PRO A 223 -10.39 34.96 5.69
N PRO A 224 -11.42 35.47 5.00
CA PRO A 224 -11.98 34.75 3.86
C PRO A 224 -10.86 34.42 2.88
N ALA A 225 -10.69 33.13 2.60
CA ALA A 225 -9.63 32.68 1.71
C ALA A 225 -9.74 33.42 0.36
N ALA A 226 -8.59 33.83 -0.19
CA ALA A 226 -8.58 34.48 -1.49
C ALA A 226 -9.27 33.57 -2.51
N ALA A 227 -10.26 34.12 -3.24
CA ALA A 227 -11.13 33.34 -4.12
C ALA A 227 -10.29 32.52 -5.12
N ARG A 228 -10.22 31.22 -4.88
CA ARG A 228 -9.51 30.27 -5.73
C ARG A 228 -10.47 29.78 -6.83
N PRO A 229 -10.02 29.58 -8.07
CA PRO A 229 -10.82 28.86 -9.06
C PRO A 229 -11.02 27.40 -8.62
N ASP A 230 -12.27 26.91 -8.62
CA ASP A 230 -12.59 25.49 -8.48
C ASP A 230 -12.20 24.74 -9.77
N VAL A 231 -10.88 24.57 -9.94
CA VAL A 231 -10.32 23.59 -10.85
C VAL A 231 -10.54 22.23 -10.19
N GLY A 232 -11.44 21.42 -10.75
CA GLY A 232 -11.75 20.08 -10.24
C GLY A 232 -13.24 19.80 -10.04
N GLY A 233 -14.07 20.82 -9.78
CA GLY A 233 -15.44 20.60 -9.32
C GLY A 233 -15.50 20.13 -7.86
N PHE A 234 -14.44 20.37 -7.07
CA PHE A 234 -14.37 19.97 -5.67
C PHE A 234 -15.35 20.76 -4.81
N ASP A 235 -15.66 22.02 -5.15
CA ASP A 235 -16.61 22.82 -4.39
C ASP A 235 -18.04 22.30 -4.61
N ALA A 236 -18.35 21.88 -5.84
CA ALA A 236 -19.61 21.21 -6.15
C ALA A 236 -19.74 19.86 -5.42
N LEU A 237 -18.68 19.05 -5.41
CA LEU A 237 -18.64 17.77 -4.68
C LEU A 237 -18.84 17.96 -3.17
N ILE A 238 -18.05 18.84 -2.55
CA ILE A 238 -18.13 19.15 -1.12
C ILE A 238 -19.53 19.68 -0.78
N ALA A 239 -20.08 20.58 -1.61
CA ALA A 239 -21.39 21.18 -1.38
C ALA A 239 -22.56 20.19 -1.47
N GLN A 240 -22.37 19.03 -2.12
CA GLN A 240 -23.37 17.95 -2.18
C GLN A 240 -23.29 17.02 -0.96
N VAL A 241 -22.11 16.82 -0.36
CA VAL A 241 -21.90 15.83 0.71
C VAL A 241 -21.97 16.40 2.13
N VAL A 242 -21.71 17.70 2.33
CA VAL A 242 -21.78 18.34 3.66
C VAL A 242 -23.12 19.04 3.89
N ALA A 243 -23.65 18.98 5.11
CA ALA A 243 -24.94 19.63 5.41
C ALA A 243 -24.86 21.18 5.46
N ASN A 244 -23.68 21.76 5.61
CA ASN A 244 -23.42 23.20 5.74
C ASN A 244 -22.56 23.77 4.57
N PRO A 245 -23.00 23.65 3.30
CA PRO A 245 -22.17 23.95 2.13
C PRO A 245 -21.77 25.44 2.02
N ALA A 246 -22.64 26.35 2.47
CA ALA A 246 -22.35 27.78 2.49
C ALA A 246 -21.17 28.13 3.42
N GLN A 247 -21.01 27.39 4.52
CA GLN A 247 -19.89 27.55 5.46
C GLN A 247 -18.64 26.83 4.95
N ALA A 248 -18.78 25.69 4.27
CA ALA A 248 -17.67 24.98 3.62
C ALA A 248 -16.93 25.85 2.57
N ALA A 249 -17.66 26.74 1.89
CA ALA A 249 -17.07 27.73 0.98
C ALA A 249 -16.27 28.84 1.70
N LEU A 250 -16.54 29.09 2.99
CA LEU A 250 -15.87 30.13 3.80
C LEU A 250 -14.73 29.55 4.65
N TRP A 251 -14.86 28.30 5.13
CA TRP A 251 -13.93 27.63 6.02
C TRP A 251 -12.82 26.88 5.29
N ARG A 252 -12.26 27.55 4.29
CA ARG A 252 -11.10 27.11 3.52
C ARG A 252 -9.84 27.51 4.26
N ALA A 253 -8.98 26.54 4.56
CA ALA A 253 -7.61 26.81 4.98
C ALA A 253 -6.66 25.88 4.26
N ASN A 254 -5.54 26.45 3.81
CA ASN A 254 -4.40 25.62 3.44
C ASN A 254 -3.99 24.81 4.68
N PRO A 255 -4.00 23.47 4.61
CA PRO A 255 -3.46 22.65 5.68
C PRO A 255 -1.96 22.96 5.86
N PRO A 256 -1.37 22.64 7.03
CA PRO A 256 0.05 22.89 7.27
C PRO A 256 0.90 22.33 6.12
N THR A 257 1.64 23.23 5.46
CA THR A 257 2.47 22.85 4.31
C THR A 257 3.55 21.89 4.80
N PRO A 258 3.67 20.67 4.26
CA PRO A 258 4.74 19.75 4.63
C PRO A 258 6.11 20.39 4.41
N GLU A 259 7.07 20.12 5.29
CA GLU A 259 8.45 20.53 5.06
C GLU A 259 9.02 19.76 3.87
N VAL A 260 9.58 20.48 2.90
CA VAL A 260 10.32 19.86 1.79
C VAL A 260 11.70 19.47 2.32
N ALA A 261 11.98 18.17 2.35
CA ALA A 261 13.32 17.68 2.63
C ALA A 261 14.34 18.32 1.67
N ALA A 262 15.47 18.76 2.23
CA ALA A 262 16.54 19.37 1.45
C ALA A 262 17.16 18.34 0.50
N VAL A 263 17.01 18.57 -0.80
CA VAL A 263 17.60 17.72 -1.84
C VAL A 263 19.10 18.04 -1.92
N GLY A 264 19.93 17.03 -1.66
CA GLY A 264 21.39 17.10 -1.77
C GLY A 264 21.89 16.75 -3.17
N LEU A 265 21.12 15.96 -3.94
CA LEU A 265 21.41 15.69 -5.35
C LEU A 265 21.27 16.98 -6.19
N PRO A 266 22.28 17.41 -6.96
CA PRO A 266 22.20 18.63 -7.76
C PRO A 266 21.34 18.43 -9.03
N LEU A 267 20.01 18.53 -8.88
CA LEU A 267 19.02 18.18 -9.92
C LEU A 267 19.16 18.96 -11.24
N ASP A 268 19.65 20.19 -11.20
CA ASP A 268 19.89 21.07 -12.34
C ASP A 268 21.23 20.81 -13.06
N ALA A 269 22.03 19.83 -12.62
CA ALA A 269 23.31 19.50 -13.23
C ALA A 269 23.20 18.53 -14.42
N VAL A 270 24.23 18.53 -15.27
CA VAL A 270 24.50 17.41 -16.17
C VAL A 270 24.91 16.20 -15.33
N ARG A 271 24.03 15.19 -15.31
CA ARG A 271 24.16 13.98 -14.49
C ARG A 271 23.93 12.72 -15.32
N TYR A 272 24.52 11.61 -14.87
CA TYR A 272 24.41 10.30 -15.52
C TYR A 272 24.00 9.27 -14.48
N ARG A 273 22.95 8.50 -14.78
CA ARG A 273 22.42 7.44 -13.92
C ARG A 273 23.33 6.22 -14.01
N ILE A 274 23.85 5.79 -12.86
CA ILE A 274 24.58 4.54 -12.65
C ILE A 274 23.60 3.54 -12.03
N THR A 275 23.37 2.41 -12.68
CA THR A 275 22.52 1.33 -12.13
C THR A 275 23.38 0.14 -11.70
N LEU A 276 23.12 -0.44 -10.53
CA LEU A 276 23.86 -1.59 -10.00
C LEU A 276 23.02 -2.48 -9.07
N ARG A 277 23.42 -3.74 -8.90
CA ARG A 277 22.68 -4.76 -8.10
C ARG A 277 23.50 -5.43 -6.99
N GLU A 278 24.82 -5.27 -6.97
CA GLU A 278 25.69 -5.92 -5.99
C GLU A 278 26.53 -4.92 -5.19
N THR A 279 26.71 -5.15 -3.90
CA THR A 279 27.62 -4.37 -3.05
C THR A 279 29.09 -4.62 -3.43
N GLY A 280 29.86 -3.55 -3.64
CA GLY A 280 31.31 -3.64 -3.83
C GLY A 280 31.98 -2.38 -4.35
N ILE A 281 33.24 -2.53 -4.76
CA ILE A 281 34.04 -1.46 -5.38
C ILE A 281 33.76 -1.43 -6.88
N TYR A 282 33.24 -0.30 -7.35
CA TYR A 282 33.00 -0.02 -8.76
C TYR A 282 34.09 0.87 -9.33
N ARG A 283 34.28 0.80 -10.64
CA ARG A 283 35.15 1.67 -11.44
C ARG A 283 34.41 2.20 -12.67
N LEU A 284 34.74 3.41 -13.09
CA LEU A 284 34.48 3.95 -14.42
C LEU A 284 35.79 4.52 -14.97
N GLY A 285 36.21 4.06 -16.14
CA GLY A 285 37.36 4.60 -16.87
C GLY A 285 36.95 5.53 -18.00
N TYR A 286 37.94 6.15 -18.64
CA TYR A 286 37.77 7.02 -19.83
C TYR A 286 36.79 6.44 -20.86
N ALA A 287 36.95 5.16 -21.22
CA ALA A 287 36.10 4.50 -22.23
C ALA A 287 34.64 4.34 -21.79
N ASP A 288 34.39 4.07 -20.50
CA ASP A 288 33.04 3.91 -19.95
C ASP A 288 32.29 5.25 -19.99
N LEU A 289 32.95 6.34 -19.58
CA LEU A 289 32.37 7.68 -19.62
C LEU A 289 32.16 8.19 -21.05
N LEU A 290 33.11 7.93 -21.96
CA LEU A 290 32.97 8.28 -23.37
C LEU A 290 31.80 7.55 -24.04
N ALA A 291 31.62 6.26 -23.74
CA ALA A 291 30.52 5.45 -24.28
C ALA A 291 29.14 5.93 -23.81
N ALA A 292 29.04 6.45 -22.57
CA ALA A 292 27.83 7.06 -22.05
C ALA A 292 27.58 8.50 -22.55
N GLY A 293 28.48 9.08 -23.34
CA GLY A 293 28.35 10.42 -23.91
C GLY A 293 28.83 11.55 -23.00
N VAL A 294 29.59 11.25 -21.94
CA VAL A 294 30.14 12.29 -21.05
C VAL A 294 31.09 13.20 -21.83
N PRO A 295 30.99 14.55 -21.72
CA PRO A 295 31.89 15.47 -22.40
C PRO A 295 33.27 15.47 -21.73
N LEU A 296 34.18 14.60 -22.20
CA LEU A 296 35.53 14.44 -21.61
C LEU A 296 36.54 15.53 -22.04
N THR A 297 36.27 16.30 -23.10
CA THR A 297 37.23 17.28 -23.62
C THR A 297 37.40 18.45 -22.66
N GLY A 298 38.55 18.51 -21.97
CA GLY A 298 38.82 19.53 -20.95
C GLY A 298 38.10 19.28 -19.62
N LEU A 299 37.55 18.07 -19.41
CA LEU A 299 36.97 17.65 -18.14
C LEU A 299 38.06 17.57 -17.07
N ASP A 300 37.91 18.35 -16.01
CA ASP A 300 38.73 18.24 -14.81
C ASP A 300 38.18 17.11 -13.90
N PRO A 301 38.89 15.98 -13.73
CA PRO A 301 38.45 14.87 -12.89
C PRO A 301 38.12 15.28 -11.47
N ARG A 302 38.75 16.33 -10.94
CA ARG A 302 38.49 16.88 -9.59
C ARG A 302 37.06 17.37 -9.42
N THR A 303 36.32 17.56 -10.52
CA THR A 303 34.91 17.97 -10.55
C THR A 303 33.91 16.82 -10.72
N LEU A 304 34.39 15.57 -10.72
CA LEU A 304 33.53 14.38 -10.72
C LEU A 304 33.03 14.08 -9.30
N GLN A 305 31.72 14.00 -9.17
CA GLN A 305 30.98 13.72 -7.93
C GLN A 305 30.08 12.49 -8.15
N VAL A 306 29.92 11.63 -7.16
CA VAL A 306 28.99 10.49 -7.22
C VAL A 306 28.03 10.56 -6.04
N TYR A 307 26.73 10.42 -6.28
CA TYR A 307 25.69 10.50 -5.26
C TYR A 307 24.93 9.17 -5.11
N GLU A 308 24.60 8.79 -3.86
CA GLU A 308 23.61 7.77 -3.51
C GLU A 308 22.41 8.48 -2.84
N GLY A 309 21.29 8.57 -3.57
CA GLY A 309 20.20 9.49 -3.21
C GLY A 309 20.71 10.93 -3.11
N ASP A 310 20.45 11.59 -1.98
CA ASP A 310 20.91 12.96 -1.69
C ASP A 310 22.35 13.07 -1.18
N ASN A 311 23.07 11.94 -0.98
CA ASN A 311 24.36 11.94 -0.30
C ASN A 311 25.53 11.79 -1.27
N GLU A 312 26.49 12.73 -1.23
CA GLU A 312 27.73 12.62 -2.00
C GLU A 312 28.69 11.58 -1.39
N LEU A 313 29.02 10.57 -2.19
CA LEU A 313 30.02 9.54 -1.91
C LEU A 313 31.43 10.09 -2.13
N ALA A 314 32.34 9.80 -1.22
CA ALA A 314 33.76 10.01 -1.44
C ALA A 314 34.30 9.02 -2.49
N VAL A 315 35.03 9.53 -3.48
CA VAL A 315 35.58 8.72 -4.58
C VAL A 315 37.12 8.73 -4.59
N GLU A 316 37.74 7.65 -5.06
CA GLU A 316 39.15 7.64 -5.46
C GLU A 316 39.21 8.01 -6.95
N VAL A 317 40.10 8.91 -7.37
CA VAL A 317 40.39 9.13 -8.79
C VAL A 317 41.89 8.96 -9.05
N THR A 318 42.24 7.99 -9.88
CA THR A 318 43.62 7.82 -10.35
C THR A 318 43.78 8.56 -11.66
N GLY A 319 44.78 9.44 -11.74
CA GLY A 319 45.08 10.28 -12.91
C GLY A 319 44.96 11.78 -12.66
N GLU A 320 44.15 12.21 -11.67
CA GLU A 320 43.64 13.59 -11.54
C GLU A 320 44.65 14.73 -11.30
N ALA A 321 45.95 14.45 -11.28
CA ALA A 321 47.01 15.40 -10.95
C ALA A 321 47.29 16.44 -12.04
N ASP A 322 47.02 16.14 -13.32
CA ASP A 322 47.22 17.09 -14.43
C ASP A 322 45.95 17.91 -14.78
N GLY A 323 44.82 17.62 -14.12
CA GLY A 323 43.55 18.30 -14.32
C GLY A 323 42.82 17.92 -15.61
N ARG A 324 43.12 16.74 -16.19
CA ARG A 324 42.39 16.16 -17.33
C ARG A 324 41.93 14.76 -16.98
N PHE A 325 40.86 14.29 -17.64
CA PHE A 325 40.46 12.89 -17.58
C PHE A 325 40.82 12.23 -18.91
N ASP A 326 41.98 11.60 -18.96
CA ASP A 326 42.63 11.07 -20.16
C ASP A 326 42.62 9.51 -20.19
N PRO A 327 42.96 8.86 -21.32
CA PRO A 327 42.96 7.40 -21.44
C PRO A 327 43.96 6.72 -20.49
N GLY A 328 43.43 6.14 -19.40
CA GLY A 328 44.19 5.55 -18.30
C GLY A 328 43.58 5.90 -16.94
N ASP A 329 42.83 7.00 -16.90
CA ASP A 329 42.22 7.51 -15.69
C ASP A 329 40.96 6.72 -15.31
N VAL A 330 40.74 6.64 -13.99
CA VAL A 330 39.67 5.83 -13.40
C VAL A 330 39.15 6.52 -12.15
N ILE A 331 37.83 6.68 -12.07
CA ILE A 331 37.11 6.96 -10.81
C ILE A 331 36.67 5.62 -10.20
N ARG A 332 36.92 5.43 -8.90
CA ARG A 332 36.47 4.28 -8.10
C ARG A 332 35.65 4.73 -6.91
N PHE A 333 34.61 3.97 -6.59
CA PHE A 333 33.72 4.22 -5.46
C PHE A 333 33.23 2.92 -4.86
N TYR A 334 32.94 2.93 -3.56
CA TYR A 334 32.19 1.85 -2.92
C TYR A 334 30.70 2.14 -3.11
N ALA A 335 29.93 1.15 -3.53
CA ALA A 335 28.48 1.25 -3.62
C ALA A 335 27.82 0.02 -3.00
N ARG A 336 26.64 0.23 -2.42
CA ARG A 336 25.84 -0.83 -1.79
C ARG A 336 24.74 -1.29 -2.75
N SER A 337 24.37 -2.55 -2.66
CA SER A 337 23.13 -3.07 -3.24
C SER A 337 21.94 -2.59 -2.40
N VAL A 338 20.84 -2.23 -3.06
CA VAL A 338 19.54 -1.98 -2.44
C VAL A 338 18.65 -3.19 -2.71
N ARG A 339 17.88 -3.61 -1.71
CA ARG A 339 16.73 -4.50 -1.88
C ARG A 339 15.56 -3.90 -1.12
N SER A 340 14.47 -3.66 -1.84
CA SER A 340 13.18 -3.20 -1.33
C SER A 340 12.09 -4.09 -1.92
N PHE A 341 10.83 -3.89 -1.50
CA PHE A 341 9.68 -4.57 -2.11
C PHE A 341 9.52 -4.24 -3.61
N TYR A 342 10.07 -3.11 -4.07
CA TYR A 342 9.83 -2.54 -5.40
C TYR A 342 11.00 -2.70 -6.38
N THR A 343 12.24 -2.74 -5.87
CA THR A 343 13.47 -2.85 -6.68
C THR A 343 14.60 -3.53 -5.92
N ASP A 344 15.37 -4.35 -6.65
CA ASP A 344 16.66 -4.95 -6.27
C ASP A 344 17.85 -4.30 -7.00
N ALA A 345 17.59 -3.22 -7.76
CA ALA A 345 18.59 -2.37 -8.37
C ALA A 345 18.70 -1.03 -7.62
N ASN A 346 19.93 -0.67 -7.24
CA ASN A 346 20.27 0.65 -6.72
C ASN A 346 20.59 1.61 -7.88
N THR A 347 20.32 2.90 -7.64
CA THR A 347 20.60 4.00 -8.56
C THR A 347 21.53 5.01 -7.89
N LEU A 348 22.66 5.27 -8.53
CA LEU A 348 23.61 6.32 -8.17
C LEU A 348 23.69 7.36 -9.30
N TRP A 349 24.22 8.54 -9.01
CA TRP A 349 24.34 9.63 -9.98
C TRP A 349 25.78 10.13 -10.10
N LEU A 350 26.36 10.05 -11.29
CA LEU A 350 27.58 10.77 -11.63
C LEU A 350 27.23 12.20 -12.04
N VAL A 351 27.66 13.19 -11.27
CA VAL A 351 27.52 14.63 -11.60
C VAL A 351 28.86 15.15 -12.12
N VAL A 352 28.81 15.94 -13.20
CA VAL A 352 30.00 16.32 -13.98
C VAL A 352 30.15 17.84 -14.04
N GLY A 353 31.33 18.36 -13.67
CA GLY A 353 31.74 19.73 -13.98
C GLY A 353 31.14 20.85 -13.12
N ARG A 354 30.50 20.53 -11.99
CA ARG A 354 29.81 21.53 -11.14
C ARG A 354 30.66 22.08 -10.00
N ALA A 355 31.19 21.21 -9.15
CA ALA A 355 31.92 21.54 -7.93
C ALA A 355 33.06 20.54 -7.71
N ALA A 356 33.99 20.85 -6.80
CA ALA A 356 35.02 19.90 -6.41
C ALA A 356 34.38 18.70 -5.69
N GLY A 357 34.58 17.50 -6.23
CA GLY A 357 33.95 16.29 -5.71
C GLY A 357 34.64 15.74 -4.47
N ARG A 358 33.86 15.09 -3.61
CA ARG A 358 34.36 14.46 -2.38
C ARG A 358 35.39 13.37 -2.71
N ARG A 359 36.51 13.37 -2.00
CA ARG A 359 37.60 12.40 -2.20
C ARG A 359 37.76 11.47 -1.01
N MET A 360 38.05 10.20 -1.29
CA MET A 360 38.47 9.25 -0.27
C MET A 360 39.80 9.72 0.33
N THR A 361 39.93 9.67 1.65
CA THR A 361 41.23 9.85 2.32
C THR A 361 42.03 8.55 2.28
N THR A 362 43.33 8.63 2.56
CA THR A 362 44.22 7.46 2.63
C THR A 362 44.68 7.20 4.06
N ARG A 363 44.74 5.93 4.48
CA ARG A 363 45.36 5.48 5.74
C ARG A 363 46.45 4.46 5.44
N ASP A 364 47.65 4.70 5.96
CA ASP A 364 48.77 3.75 5.87
C ASP A 364 48.53 2.60 6.85
N VAL A 365 48.64 1.38 6.33
CA VAL A 365 48.47 0.10 7.05
C VAL A 365 49.66 -0.83 6.83
N SER A 366 50.85 -0.24 6.63
CA SER A 366 52.13 -0.94 6.53
C SER A 366 52.30 -2.01 7.64
N PRO A 367 52.61 -3.28 7.30
CA PRO A 367 52.49 -4.38 8.24
C PRO A 367 53.61 -4.42 9.28
N THR A 368 53.26 -4.84 10.49
CA THR A 368 54.19 -5.20 11.55
C THR A 368 54.52 -6.70 11.53
N ASN A 369 55.53 -7.10 12.31
CA ASN A 369 55.95 -8.51 12.41
C ASN A 369 55.03 -9.36 13.31
N ASP A 370 54.08 -8.75 14.00
CA ASP A 370 53.17 -9.39 14.96
C ASP A 370 52.23 -10.40 14.29
N THR A 371 51.75 -11.39 15.06
CA THR A 371 50.85 -12.43 14.58
C THR A 371 49.52 -11.82 14.11
N PRO A 372 49.09 -12.04 12.84
CA PRO A 372 47.78 -11.63 12.37
C PRO A 372 46.63 -12.36 13.09
N ALA A 373 45.44 -11.77 13.05
CA ALA A 373 44.22 -12.49 13.42
C ALA A 373 43.93 -13.61 12.40
N ASP A 374 43.62 -14.81 12.88
CA ASP A 374 43.34 -15.98 12.02
C ASP A 374 41.90 -15.99 11.48
N SER A 375 40.98 -15.27 12.12
CA SER A 375 39.56 -15.24 11.76
C SER A 375 38.84 -13.99 12.28
N PHE A 376 37.61 -13.80 11.82
CA PHE A 376 36.70 -12.74 12.26
C PHE A 376 35.26 -13.28 12.37
N PRO A 377 34.35 -12.60 13.11
CA PRO A 377 32.93 -12.94 13.12
C PRO A 377 32.27 -12.50 11.81
N HIS A 378 31.62 -13.43 11.11
CA HIS A 378 30.93 -13.14 9.85
C HIS A 378 29.45 -13.49 9.96
N THR A 379 28.59 -12.56 9.53
CA THR A 379 27.14 -12.69 9.57
C THR A 379 26.58 -12.69 8.16
N GLN A 380 25.79 -13.73 7.81
CA GLN A 380 25.10 -13.85 6.53
C GLN A 380 23.60 -14.03 6.77
N ARG A 381 22.77 -13.21 6.12
CA ARG A 381 21.30 -13.35 6.02
C ARG A 381 20.97 -14.13 4.74
N PHE A 382 20.04 -15.07 4.84
CA PHE A 382 19.56 -15.89 3.74
C PHE A 382 18.03 -15.79 3.65
N GLU A 383 17.53 -15.49 2.45
CA GLU A 383 16.15 -15.08 2.19
C GLU A 383 15.88 -15.14 0.69
N GLN A 384 14.69 -15.61 0.29
CA GLN A 384 14.19 -15.51 -1.09
C GLN A 384 12.69 -15.28 -1.04
N ASP A 385 12.17 -14.45 -1.91
CA ASP A 385 10.75 -14.12 -1.92
C ASP A 385 10.06 -15.12 -2.85
N ARG A 386 9.17 -15.96 -2.32
CA ARG A 386 8.53 -17.04 -3.11
C ARG A 386 7.03 -17.18 -2.89
N ILE A 387 6.53 -16.69 -1.77
CA ILE A 387 5.17 -16.91 -1.31
C ILE A 387 4.63 -15.56 -0.83
N TYR A 388 3.76 -14.92 -1.62
CA TYR A 388 3.11 -13.67 -1.22
C TYR A 388 1.86 -13.93 -0.35
N ARG A 389 1.59 -13.07 0.64
CA ARG A 389 0.42 -13.15 1.53
C ARG A 389 -0.15 -11.76 1.81
N SER A 390 -1.09 -11.27 0.99
CA SER A 390 -1.73 -9.96 1.21
C SER A 390 -2.26 -9.74 2.63
N ILE A 391 -2.84 -10.77 3.26
CA ILE A 391 -3.45 -10.70 4.59
C ILE A 391 -2.45 -10.80 5.76
N MET A 392 -1.17 -11.10 5.50
CA MET A 392 -0.15 -11.31 6.54
C MET A 392 1.21 -10.73 6.13
N PRO A 393 1.79 -9.81 6.91
CA PRO A 393 1.28 -9.26 8.18
C PRO A 393 0.05 -8.34 8.02
N ALA A 394 -0.70 -8.12 9.09
CA ALA A 394 -1.89 -7.27 9.07
C ALA A 394 -1.58 -5.76 9.18
N ALA A 395 -0.77 -5.23 8.26
CA ALA A 395 -0.30 -3.84 8.18
C ALA A 395 0.11 -3.47 6.74
N SER A 396 0.28 -2.17 6.44
CA SER A 396 0.83 -1.69 5.15
C SER A 396 2.32 -1.40 5.29
N GLY A 397 3.08 -1.48 4.19
CA GLY A 397 4.51 -1.10 4.17
C GLY A 397 5.41 -2.05 4.98
N VAL A 398 5.00 -3.30 5.07
CA VAL A 398 5.70 -4.41 5.72
C VAL A 398 5.98 -5.50 4.69
N ASP A 399 6.86 -6.44 5.02
CA ASP A 399 7.14 -7.55 4.11
C ASP A 399 6.02 -8.58 4.15
N HIS A 400 5.46 -8.88 2.98
CA HIS A 400 4.39 -9.86 2.76
C HIS A 400 4.90 -11.12 2.04
N TRP A 401 6.21 -11.23 1.82
CA TRP A 401 6.85 -12.36 1.17
C TRP A 401 7.46 -13.35 2.18
N TYR A 402 7.42 -14.63 1.81
CA TYR A 402 8.04 -15.71 2.56
C TYR A 402 8.84 -16.63 1.61
N TRP A 403 9.90 -17.24 2.13
CA TRP A 403 10.78 -18.14 1.40
C TRP A 403 10.26 -19.58 1.36
N GLY A 404 9.83 -20.07 2.52
CA GLY A 404 9.52 -21.48 2.74
C GLY A 404 8.26 -21.68 3.54
N GLN A 405 7.66 -22.86 3.39
CA GLN A 405 6.49 -23.27 4.18
C GLN A 405 6.54 -24.75 4.51
N THR A 406 6.29 -25.09 5.77
CA THR A 406 5.96 -26.45 6.20
C THR A 406 4.45 -26.59 6.31
N TYR A 407 3.94 -27.82 6.12
CA TYR A 407 2.52 -28.12 6.33
C TYR A 407 2.34 -29.47 7.00
N VAL A 408 1.36 -29.57 7.89
CA VAL A 408 0.69 -30.83 8.23
C VAL A 408 -0.59 -30.87 7.41
N LEU A 409 -0.65 -31.78 6.44
CA LEU A 409 -1.81 -31.99 5.57
C LEU A 409 -2.80 -32.95 6.23
N SER A 410 -4.05 -32.91 5.75
CA SER A 410 -5.07 -33.89 6.09
C SER A 410 -4.54 -35.33 5.99
N ARG A 411 -4.95 -36.20 6.93
CA ARG A 411 -4.38 -37.55 7.16
C ARG A 411 -2.96 -37.60 7.74
N GLY A 412 -2.39 -36.46 8.17
CA GLY A 412 -1.11 -36.41 8.92
C GLY A 412 0.14 -36.55 8.05
N SER A 413 0.08 -36.15 6.78
CA SER A 413 1.27 -36.09 5.92
C SER A 413 2.00 -34.77 6.15
N VAL A 414 3.31 -34.82 6.39
CA VAL A 414 4.14 -33.62 6.62
C VAL A 414 4.83 -33.18 5.33
N LEU A 415 4.69 -31.91 4.97
CA LEU A 415 5.56 -31.22 4.03
C LEU A 415 6.70 -30.54 4.79
N THR A 416 7.92 -30.96 4.47
CA THR A 416 9.17 -30.39 4.97
C THR A 416 9.66 -29.29 4.03
N PHE A 417 10.18 -28.19 4.57
CA PHE A 417 10.89 -27.19 3.76
C PHE A 417 12.40 -27.34 3.91
N THR A 418 13.13 -27.37 2.79
CA THR A 418 14.60 -27.39 2.78
C THR A 418 15.13 -26.25 1.90
N ALA A 419 15.91 -25.35 2.51
CA ALA A 419 16.67 -24.32 1.82
C ALA A 419 18.13 -24.78 1.65
N ALA A 420 18.63 -24.75 0.42
CA ALA A 420 20.06 -24.83 0.16
C ALA A 420 20.71 -23.45 0.32
N PHE A 421 21.86 -23.39 0.98
CA PHE A 421 22.62 -22.16 1.18
C PHE A 421 24.14 -22.43 1.11
N THR A 422 24.94 -21.38 1.00
CA THR A 422 26.41 -21.48 0.99
C THR A 422 27.03 -20.52 1.99
N VAL A 423 28.00 -21.01 2.76
CA VAL A 423 28.79 -20.18 3.68
C VAL A 423 30.18 -19.89 3.12
N GLU A 424 30.69 -18.69 3.40
CA GLU A 424 32.01 -18.25 2.95
C GLU A 424 33.08 -18.64 3.98
N ASN A 425 34.00 -19.53 3.60
CA ASN A 425 35.21 -19.93 4.35
C ASN A 425 35.04 -20.07 5.89
N PRO A 426 34.13 -20.95 6.37
CA PRO A 426 34.00 -21.23 7.80
C PRO A 426 35.25 -21.94 8.34
N LEU A 427 35.66 -21.60 9.57
CA LEU A 427 36.57 -22.45 10.36
C LEU A 427 35.94 -23.82 10.65
N SER A 428 36.77 -24.82 10.91
CA SER A 428 36.36 -26.21 11.20
C SER A 428 35.73 -26.43 12.58
N THR A 429 35.86 -25.48 13.51
CA THR A 429 35.33 -25.51 14.87
C THR A 429 34.94 -24.11 15.33
N GLY A 430 34.06 -24.03 16.33
CA GLY A 430 33.53 -22.77 16.85
C GLY A 430 32.05 -22.88 17.20
N ALA A 431 31.45 -21.77 17.61
CA ALA A 431 30.01 -21.67 17.81
C ALA A 431 29.38 -20.87 16.66
N VAL A 432 28.29 -21.40 16.09
CA VAL A 432 27.45 -20.69 15.13
C VAL A 432 26.19 -20.24 15.84
N SER A 433 25.87 -18.95 15.76
CA SER A 433 24.56 -18.44 16.14
C SER A 433 23.64 -18.46 14.90
N LEU A 434 22.49 -19.11 15.03
CA LEU A 434 21.42 -19.14 14.03
C LEU A 434 20.22 -18.39 14.57
N THR A 435 19.68 -17.46 13.80
CA THR A 435 18.36 -16.85 14.05
C THR A 435 17.43 -17.11 12.88
N LEU A 436 16.15 -17.33 13.14
CA LEU A 436 15.10 -17.50 12.12
C LEU A 436 13.96 -16.53 12.40
N ASP A 437 13.41 -15.97 11.33
CA ASP A 437 12.12 -15.28 11.34
C ASP A 437 11.07 -16.24 10.78
N LEU A 438 10.28 -16.82 11.69
CA LEU A 438 9.19 -17.74 11.37
C LEU A 438 7.85 -17.03 11.56
N TRP A 439 6.84 -17.48 10.83
CA TRP A 439 5.48 -16.99 10.95
C TRP A 439 4.49 -18.15 11.00
N GLY A 440 3.53 -18.10 11.91
CA GLY A 440 2.39 -19.00 11.86
C GLY A 440 1.50 -18.65 10.67
N GLY A 441 1.32 -19.59 9.74
CA GLY A 441 0.32 -19.53 8.69
C GLY A 441 -0.96 -20.30 9.04
N SER A 442 -1.21 -20.49 10.33
CA SER A 442 -2.42 -21.07 10.90
C SER A 442 -2.54 -20.82 12.42
N ALA A 443 -3.71 -21.12 13.00
CA ALA A 443 -3.90 -21.40 14.43
C ALA A 443 -5.01 -22.46 14.66
N ASP A 444 -5.09 -23.07 15.84
CA ASP A 444 -6.11 -24.09 16.19
C ASP A 444 -6.88 -23.96 17.53
N PRO A 445 -8.20 -23.65 17.52
CA PRO A 445 -9.16 -23.86 18.61
C PRO A 445 -8.73 -23.59 20.07
N ARG A 446 -8.21 -24.51 20.93
CA ARG A 446 -8.05 -25.99 21.05
C ARG A 446 -6.65 -26.43 21.55
N VAL A 447 -5.52 -25.88 21.07
CA VAL A 447 -4.17 -26.45 21.29
C VAL A 447 -3.08 -25.41 21.63
N VAL A 448 -2.42 -25.49 22.80
CA VAL A 448 -1.33 -24.56 23.16
C VAL A 448 -0.08 -25.33 23.60
N PRO A 449 1.06 -25.22 22.88
CA PRO A 449 1.28 -24.54 21.59
C PRO A 449 0.70 -25.30 20.38
N ASP A 450 0.17 -24.59 19.38
CA ASP A 450 -0.33 -25.17 18.12
C ASP A 450 0.72 -25.26 17.01
N HIS A 451 1.87 -24.61 17.14
CA HIS A 451 3.01 -24.79 16.22
C HIS A 451 4.22 -25.44 16.90
N HIS A 452 4.90 -26.31 16.15
CA HIS A 452 6.17 -26.93 16.46
C HIS A 452 6.99 -27.11 15.17
N SER A 453 8.12 -26.41 15.06
CA SER A 453 9.09 -26.59 13.98
C SER A 453 10.43 -27.09 14.52
N ARG A 454 10.89 -28.21 13.97
CA ARG A 454 12.25 -28.75 14.18
C ARG A 454 13.21 -28.22 13.13
N ILE A 455 14.36 -27.74 13.58
CA ILE A 455 15.35 -27.06 12.74
C ILE A 455 16.59 -27.93 12.61
N TYR A 456 16.94 -28.30 11.38
CA TYR A 456 18.10 -29.13 11.06
C TYR A 456 19.10 -28.37 10.18
N ILE A 457 20.39 -28.50 10.50
CA ILE A 457 21.51 -28.06 9.65
C ILE A 457 22.23 -29.31 9.15
N ASN A 458 22.34 -29.47 7.83
CA ASN A 458 22.98 -30.62 7.17
C ASN A 458 22.49 -31.99 7.71
N GLY A 459 21.20 -32.08 8.04
CA GLY A 459 20.55 -33.28 8.58
C GLY A 459 20.69 -33.49 10.09
N VAL A 460 21.43 -32.64 10.80
CA VAL A 460 21.57 -32.69 12.28
C VAL A 460 20.59 -31.71 12.92
N LEU A 461 19.81 -32.18 13.90
CA LEU A 461 18.89 -31.33 14.66
C LEU A 461 19.67 -30.32 15.49
N VAL A 462 19.44 -29.02 15.29
CA VAL A 462 20.08 -27.93 16.04
C VAL A 462 19.13 -27.24 17.03
N GLY A 463 17.82 -27.47 16.91
CA GLY A 463 16.84 -27.01 17.89
C GLY A 463 15.40 -27.19 17.45
N ASP A 464 14.49 -27.10 18.41
CA ASP A 464 13.03 -27.11 18.23
C ASP A 464 12.48 -25.74 18.65
N VAL A 465 11.48 -25.21 17.94
CA VAL A 465 10.72 -24.03 18.34
C VAL A 465 9.24 -24.37 18.41
N TYR A 466 8.62 -23.95 19.51
CA TYR A 466 7.18 -24.00 19.72
C TYR A 466 6.68 -22.57 19.90
N PHE A 467 5.57 -22.24 19.25
CA PHE A 467 4.92 -20.94 19.37
C PHE A 467 3.42 -21.11 19.17
N SER A 468 2.66 -20.01 19.15
CA SER A 468 1.23 -20.13 18.92
C SER A 468 0.60 -19.00 18.15
N GLY A 469 -0.42 -19.35 17.36
CA GLY A 469 -1.16 -18.41 16.56
C GLY A 469 -0.48 -18.05 15.24
N ALA A 470 -1.24 -17.34 14.41
CA ALA A 470 -0.74 -16.77 13.17
C ALA A 470 -0.02 -15.44 13.43
N VAL A 471 1.20 -15.54 13.96
CA VAL A 471 2.04 -14.42 14.38
C VAL A 471 3.50 -14.67 14.03
N GLN A 472 4.32 -13.62 14.10
CA GLN A 472 5.78 -13.73 14.05
C GLN A 472 6.32 -14.50 15.27
N ALA A 473 7.23 -15.44 15.01
CA ALA A 473 7.98 -16.21 15.97
C ALA A 473 9.48 -16.15 15.64
N LEU A 474 10.20 -15.30 16.37
CA LEU A 474 11.66 -15.23 16.24
C LEU A 474 12.32 -16.36 17.04
N ALA A 475 13.08 -17.22 16.37
CA ALA A 475 13.81 -18.33 16.98
C ALA A 475 15.32 -18.07 16.96
N ALA A 476 16.03 -18.51 17.99
CA ALA A 476 17.49 -18.42 18.06
C ALA A 476 18.11 -19.69 18.65
N PHE A 477 19.15 -20.19 17.99
CA PHE A 477 19.86 -21.42 18.34
C PHE A 477 21.37 -21.22 18.27
N THR A 478 22.11 -22.08 18.95
CA THR A 478 23.58 -22.17 18.82
C THR A 478 23.98 -23.61 18.57
N PHE A 479 24.86 -23.84 17.61
CA PHE A 479 25.37 -25.17 17.28
C PHE A 479 26.88 -25.13 16.96
N ASP A 480 27.53 -26.29 16.98
CA ASP A 480 28.98 -26.37 16.70
C ASP A 480 29.26 -26.18 15.20
N GLN A 481 30.23 -25.32 14.90
CA GLN A 481 30.57 -24.92 13.54
C GLN A 481 31.07 -26.06 12.64
N SER A 482 31.52 -27.19 13.22
CA SER A 482 31.82 -28.42 12.46
C SER A 482 30.63 -29.00 11.69
N LEU A 483 29.39 -28.55 11.98
CA LEU A 483 28.21 -28.87 11.15
C LEU A 483 28.18 -28.11 9.82
N LEU A 484 28.89 -26.98 9.68
CA LEU A 484 28.96 -26.22 8.42
C LEU A 484 30.03 -26.79 7.48
N GLN A 485 29.71 -26.83 6.20
CA GLN A 485 30.61 -27.27 5.13
C GLN A 485 31.02 -26.09 4.26
N LEU A 486 32.27 -26.10 3.76
CA LEU A 486 32.67 -25.16 2.71
C LEU A 486 31.90 -25.49 1.42
N GLY A 487 31.14 -24.52 0.91
CA GLY A 487 30.23 -24.73 -0.23
C GLY A 487 28.79 -24.98 0.22
N GLY A 488 28.16 -26.02 -0.32
CA GLY A 488 26.72 -26.28 -0.15
C GLY A 488 26.35 -26.79 1.24
N ASN A 489 25.32 -26.19 1.82
CA ASN A 489 24.71 -26.56 3.10
C ASN A 489 23.18 -26.58 2.95
N THR A 490 22.48 -27.23 3.87
CA THR A 490 21.01 -27.27 3.91
C THR A 490 20.47 -26.87 5.28
N LEU A 491 19.52 -25.94 5.29
CA LEU A 491 18.62 -25.68 6.41
C LEU A 491 17.34 -26.44 6.12
N THR A 492 16.86 -27.26 7.06
CA THR A 492 15.59 -27.98 6.94
C THR A 492 14.68 -27.66 8.11
N LEU A 493 13.48 -27.18 7.79
CA LEU A 493 12.36 -27.00 8.71
C LEU A 493 11.42 -28.19 8.56
N TYR A 494 11.18 -28.89 9.66
CA TYR A 494 10.29 -30.05 9.71
C TYR A 494 9.24 -29.85 10.80
N THR A 495 7.96 -29.91 10.42
CA THR A 495 6.84 -29.79 11.35
C THR A 495 6.27 -31.18 11.65
N PRO A 496 6.55 -31.80 12.80
CA PRO A 496 6.12 -33.17 13.09
C PRO A 496 4.61 -33.37 13.20
N GLY A 497 3.81 -32.32 13.41
CA GLY A 497 2.36 -32.42 13.63
C GLY A 497 1.98 -33.13 14.93
N ASP A 498 2.85 -33.05 15.95
CA ASP A 498 2.68 -33.65 17.28
C ASP A 498 2.04 -32.68 18.31
N THR A 499 1.80 -31.42 17.93
CA THR A 499 1.02 -30.42 18.69
C THR A 499 -0.42 -30.90 18.93
N GLY A 500 -0.98 -31.62 17.95
CA GLY A 500 -2.39 -32.01 17.91
C GLY A 500 -3.29 -30.98 17.22
N ALA A 501 -2.72 -29.92 16.62
CA ALA A 501 -3.42 -28.84 15.95
C ALA A 501 -4.27 -29.32 14.75
N ARG A 502 -5.45 -28.70 14.59
CA ARG A 502 -6.50 -29.04 13.63
C ARG A 502 -7.16 -27.85 12.97
N ASP A 503 -7.65 -28.06 11.76
CA ASP A 503 -8.50 -27.08 11.07
C ASP A 503 -9.97 -27.10 11.54
N TYR A 504 -10.76 -26.21 10.97
CA TYR A 504 -12.20 -26.12 11.21
C TYR A 504 -12.99 -27.36 10.75
N THR A 505 -12.43 -28.18 9.85
CA THR A 505 -12.97 -29.49 9.44
C THR A 505 -12.50 -30.66 10.34
N ASN A 506 -11.80 -30.33 11.45
CA ASN A 506 -11.25 -31.24 12.44
C ASN A 506 -10.12 -32.17 11.90
N GLN A 507 -9.53 -31.84 10.74
CA GLN A 507 -8.35 -32.52 10.21
C GLN A 507 -7.06 -31.98 10.83
N PRO A 508 -6.00 -32.79 11.01
CA PRO A 508 -4.68 -32.29 11.41
C PRO A 508 -4.23 -31.18 10.47
N TRP A 509 -3.85 -30.03 11.04
CA TRP A 509 -3.41 -28.87 10.28
C TRP A 509 -2.47 -28.01 11.10
N GLU A 510 -1.32 -27.73 10.53
CA GLU A 510 -0.31 -26.81 11.04
C GLU A 510 0.45 -26.25 9.83
N ASN A 511 0.83 -24.97 9.86
CA ASN A 511 1.52 -24.29 8.77
C ASN A 511 2.51 -23.26 9.34
N THR A 512 3.80 -23.45 9.12
CA THR A 512 4.83 -22.46 9.50
C THR A 512 5.53 -21.95 8.25
N TRP A 513 5.59 -20.63 8.10
CA TRP A 513 6.36 -19.93 7.10
C TRP A 513 7.75 -19.57 7.62
N LEU A 514 8.77 -19.70 6.77
CA LEU A 514 10.08 -19.09 6.96
C LEU A 514 10.15 -17.84 6.11
N ASN A 515 10.36 -16.69 6.74
CA ASN A 515 10.74 -15.48 6.03
C ASN A 515 12.23 -15.57 5.67
N HIS A 516 13.09 -15.43 6.67
CA HIS A 516 14.54 -15.47 6.52
C HIS A 516 15.23 -16.21 7.67
N PHE A 517 16.52 -16.51 7.49
CA PHE A 517 17.40 -16.87 8.58
C PHE A 517 18.74 -16.15 8.50
N THR A 518 19.44 -16.04 9.63
CA THR A 518 20.76 -15.42 9.70
C THR A 518 21.72 -16.34 10.45
N LEU A 519 22.90 -16.56 9.88
CA LEU A 519 24.00 -17.26 10.55
C LEU A 519 25.10 -16.26 10.92
N THR A 520 25.63 -16.36 12.15
CA THR A 520 26.88 -15.71 12.56
C THR A 520 27.88 -16.77 12.99
N TYR A 521 29.05 -16.82 12.35
CA TYR A 521 30.06 -17.86 12.53
C TYR A 521 31.48 -17.29 12.37
N ARG A 522 32.53 -18.07 12.71
CA ARG A 522 33.93 -17.65 12.51
C ARG A 522 34.39 -17.95 11.09
N ARG A 523 34.81 -16.92 10.36
CA ARG A 523 35.32 -17.00 8.99
C ARG A 523 36.82 -16.70 8.95
N SER A 524 37.58 -17.37 8.09
CA SER A 524 39.00 -17.05 7.85
C SER A 524 39.15 -15.82 6.93
N PHE A 525 40.31 -15.16 6.97
CA PHE A 525 40.64 -14.03 6.08
C PHE A 525 40.94 -14.43 4.62
N ASP A 526 40.44 -15.59 4.17
CA ASP A 526 40.53 -16.03 2.78
C ASP A 526 39.46 -15.37 1.92
N ALA A 527 39.90 -14.67 0.87
CA ALA A 527 39.04 -14.10 -0.16
C ALA A 527 38.38 -15.20 -1.01
N MET A 528 37.14 -14.94 -1.44
CA MET A 528 36.42 -15.78 -2.40
C MET A 528 36.11 -14.93 -3.63
N HIS A 529 36.35 -15.44 -4.84
CA HIS A 529 36.12 -14.69 -6.09
C HIS A 529 36.81 -13.30 -6.12
N ASP A 530 38.03 -13.23 -5.57
CA ASP A 530 38.80 -11.98 -5.41
C ASP A 530 38.07 -10.85 -4.65
N ARG A 531 37.21 -11.21 -3.69
CA ARG A 531 36.58 -10.28 -2.74
C ARG A 531 36.63 -10.83 -1.32
N LEU A 532 36.72 -9.92 -0.35
CA LEU A 532 36.60 -10.20 1.07
C LEU A 532 35.97 -9.00 1.78
N ALA A 533 34.85 -9.21 2.46
CA ALA A 533 34.23 -8.22 3.33
C ALA A 533 34.26 -8.73 4.77
N PHE A 534 34.74 -7.93 5.70
CA PHE A 534 34.96 -8.36 7.08
C PHE A 534 34.80 -7.23 8.10
N THR A 535 34.37 -7.60 9.31
CA THR A 535 34.39 -6.76 10.50
C THR A 535 35.27 -7.50 11.51
N PRO A 536 36.48 -7.02 11.86
CA PRO A 536 37.37 -7.71 12.77
C PRO A 536 36.84 -7.65 14.22
N ASP A 537 37.33 -8.55 15.08
CA ASP A 537 37.11 -8.43 16.52
C ASP A 537 37.77 -7.15 17.08
N PRO A 538 37.25 -6.56 18.17
CA PRO A 538 37.91 -5.46 18.87
C PRO A 538 39.30 -5.88 19.36
N GLY A 539 40.36 -5.24 18.86
CA GLY A 539 41.74 -5.63 19.14
C GLY A 539 42.76 -4.96 18.20
N PRO A 540 44.02 -5.42 18.19
CA PRO A 540 45.04 -4.93 17.26
C PRO A 540 44.71 -5.35 15.81
N GLY A 541 44.67 -4.39 14.88
CA GLY A 541 44.20 -4.57 13.50
C GLY A 541 45.20 -5.24 12.56
N ILE A 542 45.83 -6.34 12.97
CA ILE A 542 46.84 -7.06 12.17
C ILE A 542 46.14 -8.15 11.35
N PHE A 543 46.12 -8.02 10.03
CA PHE A 543 45.41 -8.94 9.13
C PHE A 543 46.32 -9.52 8.05
N SER A 544 46.01 -10.75 7.64
CA SER A 544 46.65 -11.42 6.50
C SER A 544 45.54 -11.94 5.57
N LEU A 545 45.18 -11.13 4.58
CA LEU A 545 44.09 -11.44 3.65
C LEU A 545 44.62 -12.34 2.53
N THR A 546 44.16 -13.57 2.44
CA THR A 546 44.71 -14.64 1.58
C THR A 546 43.78 -14.99 0.41
N GLY A 547 44.23 -15.84 -0.52
CA GLY A 547 43.39 -16.43 -1.58
C GLY A 547 43.31 -15.65 -2.91
N TRP A 548 43.92 -14.47 -3.00
CA TRP A 548 43.84 -13.58 -4.18
C TRP A 548 44.47 -14.17 -5.44
N SER A 549 43.86 -13.96 -6.60
CA SER A 549 44.36 -14.38 -7.93
C SER A 549 45.44 -13.44 -8.51
N SER A 550 45.44 -12.18 -8.09
CA SER A 550 46.32 -11.10 -8.56
C SER A 550 47.02 -10.44 -7.37
N PRO A 551 48.22 -9.86 -7.53
CA PRO A 551 48.80 -8.99 -6.52
C PRO A 551 48.05 -7.65 -6.35
N ASP A 552 47.21 -7.27 -7.33
CA ASP A 552 46.48 -5.99 -7.33
C ASP A 552 45.24 -6.06 -6.43
N VAL A 553 45.46 -5.98 -5.12
CA VAL A 553 44.42 -5.98 -4.08
C VAL A 553 44.14 -4.55 -3.61
N LEU A 554 42.92 -4.07 -3.82
CA LEU A 554 42.44 -2.82 -3.24
C LEU A 554 41.78 -3.14 -1.89
N LEU A 555 42.08 -2.35 -0.84
CA LEU A 555 41.50 -2.50 0.49
C LEU A 555 40.94 -1.16 0.97
N TYR A 556 39.72 -1.15 1.50
CA TYR A 556 39.03 0.02 2.00
C TYR A 556 38.44 -0.25 3.38
N ASP A 557 38.51 0.75 4.26
CA ASP A 557 37.61 0.89 5.40
C ASP A 557 36.31 1.51 4.86
N VAL A 558 35.20 0.80 5.04
CA VAL A 558 33.85 1.14 4.55
C VAL A 558 32.86 1.30 5.71
N SER A 559 33.37 1.56 6.92
CA SER A 559 32.57 1.78 8.13
C SER A 559 31.59 2.94 7.98
N ASP A 560 32.03 4.00 7.30
CA ASP A 560 31.13 4.99 6.70
C ASP A 560 31.10 4.72 5.17
N PRO A 561 29.99 4.21 4.61
CA PRO A 561 29.90 3.94 3.18
C PRO A 561 29.83 5.21 2.32
N LEU A 562 29.54 6.38 2.91
CA LEU A 562 29.58 7.69 2.24
C LEU A 562 31.01 8.28 2.24
N THR A 563 31.86 7.90 3.20
CA THR A 563 33.30 8.23 3.21
C THR A 563 34.22 7.03 3.41
N PRO A 564 34.35 6.13 2.41
CA PRO A 564 35.36 5.10 2.46
C PRO A 564 36.77 5.68 2.57
N VAL A 565 37.64 5.02 3.33
CA VAL A 565 39.06 5.36 3.45
C VAL A 565 39.88 4.31 2.71
N ARG A 566 40.72 4.73 1.77
CA ARG A 566 41.59 3.83 1.01
C ARG A 566 42.80 3.44 1.85
N LEU A 567 42.98 2.14 2.07
CA LEU A 567 44.10 1.62 2.85
C LEU A 567 45.29 1.31 1.92
N ILE A 568 46.47 1.80 2.28
CA ILE A 568 47.71 1.77 1.46
C ILE A 568 48.90 1.26 2.30
N GLY A 569 50.03 0.95 1.67
CA GLY A 569 51.26 0.50 2.36
C GLY A 569 51.30 -0.99 2.75
N GLY A 570 50.19 -1.71 2.66
CA GLY A 570 50.13 -3.15 2.87
C GLY A 570 51.08 -3.95 1.97
N ALA A 571 51.71 -4.99 2.51
CA ALA A 571 52.66 -5.81 1.77
C ALA A 571 51.96 -7.00 1.11
N VAL A 572 52.07 -7.10 -0.22
CA VAL A 572 51.55 -8.24 -0.98
C VAL A 572 52.66 -9.26 -1.21
N GLY A 573 52.49 -10.44 -0.62
CA GLY A 573 53.33 -11.62 -0.84
C GLY A 573 52.65 -12.65 -1.75
N ARG A 574 53.44 -13.55 -2.34
CA ARG A 574 52.91 -14.74 -3.02
C ARG A 574 52.90 -15.92 -2.05
N THR A 575 51.76 -16.57 -1.94
CA THR A 575 51.55 -17.78 -1.11
C THR A 575 51.07 -18.89 -2.05
N ASP A 576 51.93 -19.87 -2.30
CA ASP A 576 51.76 -20.91 -3.31
C ASP A 576 51.42 -20.36 -4.72
N ALA A 577 50.21 -20.63 -5.20
CA ALA A 577 49.67 -20.17 -6.48
C ALA A 577 48.78 -18.91 -6.36
N ARG A 578 48.64 -18.35 -5.15
CA ARG A 578 47.81 -17.19 -4.83
C ARG A 578 48.66 -16.06 -4.22
N TYR A 579 48.02 -14.95 -3.89
CA TYR A 579 48.63 -13.83 -3.19
C TYR A 579 48.00 -13.63 -1.81
N ALA A 580 48.76 -12.98 -0.93
CA ALA A 580 48.35 -12.61 0.42
C ALA A 580 48.73 -11.16 0.70
N LEU A 581 47.77 -10.35 1.14
CA LEU A 581 47.95 -8.96 1.55
C LEU A 581 48.06 -8.91 3.08
N ARG A 582 49.25 -8.57 3.60
CA ARG A 582 49.47 -8.34 5.04
C ARG A 582 49.40 -6.85 5.36
N VAL A 583 48.63 -6.51 6.39
CA VAL A 583 48.39 -5.14 6.85
C VAL A 583 48.40 -5.07 8.37
N THR A 584 48.77 -3.92 8.93
CA THR A 584 48.55 -3.57 10.33
C THR A 584 47.84 -2.23 10.40
N ASP A 585 46.57 -2.23 10.78
CA ASP A 585 45.77 -1.05 11.01
C ASP A 585 45.89 -0.62 12.48
N ALA A 586 46.36 0.61 12.71
CA ALA A 586 46.51 1.18 14.04
C ALA A 586 45.18 1.71 14.63
N ALA A 587 44.14 1.87 13.80
CA ALA A 587 42.84 2.36 14.21
C ALA A 587 41.72 1.50 13.59
N PRO A 588 41.63 0.20 13.95
CA PRO A 588 40.62 -0.68 13.38
C PRO A 588 39.22 -0.26 13.83
N ALA A 589 38.45 0.27 12.89
CA ALA A 589 37.08 0.69 13.06
C ALA A 589 36.21 -0.09 12.07
N GLY A 590 35.09 -0.62 12.56
CA GLY A 590 33.98 -1.15 11.76
C GLY A 590 34.34 -2.13 10.65
N ALA A 591 33.89 -1.83 9.43
CA ALA A 591 33.77 -2.77 8.32
C ALA A 591 34.79 -2.47 7.22
N TYR A 592 35.35 -3.53 6.64
CA TYR A 592 36.36 -3.48 5.60
C TYR A 592 35.86 -4.20 4.34
N TYR A 593 36.25 -3.67 3.18
CA TYR A 593 36.01 -4.30 1.88
C TYR A 593 37.30 -4.35 1.07
N ALA A 594 37.71 -5.56 0.68
CA ALA A 594 38.83 -5.80 -0.20
C ALA A 594 38.36 -6.41 -1.54
N ALA A 595 38.94 -5.95 -2.64
CA ALA A 595 38.63 -6.40 -3.99
C ALA A 595 39.86 -6.40 -4.89
N GLY A 596 40.00 -7.43 -5.72
CA GLY A 596 41.01 -7.52 -6.78
C GLY A 596 40.41 -8.01 -8.09
N GLY A 597 41.16 -7.90 -9.19
CA GLY A 597 40.77 -8.45 -10.50
C GLY A 597 39.34 -8.10 -10.92
N THR A 598 38.50 -9.12 -11.14
CA THR A 598 37.09 -8.98 -11.56
C THR A 598 36.13 -8.51 -10.48
N ALA A 599 36.53 -8.54 -9.19
CA ALA A 599 35.70 -8.03 -8.10
C ALA A 599 35.71 -6.49 -8.01
N VAL A 600 36.65 -5.83 -8.70
CA VAL A 600 36.53 -4.41 -9.04
C VAL A 600 35.61 -4.32 -10.26
N ARG A 601 34.38 -3.87 -10.04
CA ARG A 601 33.27 -3.98 -11.00
C ARG A 601 33.21 -2.80 -11.95
N SER A 602 32.82 -3.02 -13.21
CA SER A 602 32.20 -1.96 -14.01
C SER A 602 30.69 -1.99 -13.75
N PRO A 603 29.99 -0.85 -13.62
CA PRO A 603 28.55 -0.86 -13.42
C PRO A 603 27.82 -1.37 -14.68
N PRO A 604 26.73 -2.14 -14.55
CA PRO A 604 25.99 -2.69 -15.69
C PRO A 604 25.24 -1.66 -16.54
N GLY A 605 25.03 -0.44 -16.02
CA GLY A 605 24.42 0.66 -16.77
C GLY A 605 25.00 2.02 -16.37
N LEU A 606 25.26 2.85 -17.37
CA LEU A 606 25.59 4.27 -17.25
C LEU A 606 24.85 5.01 -18.38
N ALA A 607 23.89 5.87 -18.05
CA ALA A 607 23.05 6.57 -19.03
C ALA A 607 22.94 8.07 -18.71
N ALA A 608 22.92 8.92 -19.75
CA ALA A 608 22.70 10.35 -19.57
C ALA A 608 21.28 10.63 -19.08
N ASP A 609 21.15 11.57 -18.16
CA ASP A 609 19.87 12.08 -17.70
C ASP A 609 19.32 13.20 -18.59
N GLN A 610 18.01 13.43 -18.52
CA GLN A 610 17.40 14.68 -18.96
C GLN A 610 16.82 15.41 -17.74
N PRO A 611 17.54 16.40 -17.17
CA PRO A 611 17.08 17.12 -15.98
C PRO A 611 15.65 17.67 -16.13
N SER A 612 14.76 17.13 -15.31
CA SER A 612 13.39 17.58 -15.15
C SER A 612 13.32 18.82 -14.25
N GLY A 613 12.14 19.44 -14.20
CA GLY A 613 11.89 20.67 -13.45
C GLY A 613 10.72 20.56 -12.48
N LEU A 614 10.43 19.35 -11.96
CA LEU A 614 9.22 19.07 -11.17
C LEU A 614 9.23 19.78 -9.82
N ARG A 615 10.41 20.05 -9.24
CA ARG A 615 10.57 20.88 -8.03
C ARG A 615 10.72 22.39 -8.31
N SER A 616 10.56 22.84 -9.55
CA SER A 616 10.67 24.26 -9.90
C SER A 616 9.52 25.08 -9.29
N PRO A 617 9.78 26.23 -8.63
CA PRO A 617 8.73 27.12 -8.14
C PRO A 617 7.95 27.83 -9.26
N ALA A 618 8.29 27.58 -10.53
CA ALA A 618 7.55 28.04 -11.71
C ALA A 618 6.76 26.92 -12.41
N ALA A 619 6.85 25.66 -11.97
CA ALA A 619 6.08 24.55 -12.51
C ALA A 619 4.60 24.67 -12.10
N GLY A 620 3.67 24.18 -12.93
CA GLY A 620 2.24 24.27 -12.65
C GLY A 620 1.38 23.45 -13.61
N ALA A 621 0.31 22.83 -13.11
CA ALA A 621 -0.68 22.11 -13.90
C ALA A 621 -2.02 22.03 -13.17
N ASP A 622 -3.10 21.85 -13.94
CA ASP A 622 -4.44 21.48 -13.48
C ASP A 622 -4.64 19.96 -13.60
N LEU A 623 -4.11 19.37 -14.68
CA LEU A 623 -4.05 17.94 -14.95
C LEU A 623 -2.58 17.48 -15.11
N LEU A 624 -2.21 16.48 -14.33
CA LEU A 624 -0.95 15.74 -14.43
C LEU A 624 -1.19 14.40 -15.13
N ILE A 625 -0.61 14.19 -16.30
CA ILE A 625 -0.60 12.87 -16.96
C ILE A 625 0.77 12.25 -16.72
N ILE A 626 0.83 11.27 -15.82
CA ILE A 626 2.07 10.57 -15.44
C ILE A 626 2.10 9.25 -16.19
N ALA A 627 3.11 9.06 -17.05
CA ALA A 627 3.22 7.88 -17.89
C ALA A 627 4.66 7.35 -17.90
N HIS A 628 4.84 6.07 -18.19
CA HIS A 628 6.15 5.55 -18.55
C HIS A 628 6.57 6.05 -19.94
N ALA A 629 7.85 6.30 -20.20
CA ALA A 629 8.46 6.70 -21.48
C ALA A 629 7.72 6.17 -22.75
N ASP A 630 7.59 4.85 -22.85
CA ASP A 630 6.89 4.08 -23.91
C ASP A 630 5.47 4.60 -24.27
N PHE A 631 4.82 5.37 -23.40
CA PHE A 631 3.44 5.85 -23.52
C PHE A 631 3.31 7.39 -23.66
N LEU A 632 4.39 8.17 -23.45
CA LEU A 632 4.36 9.64 -23.47
C LEU A 632 3.86 10.24 -24.80
N ALA A 633 4.12 9.56 -25.92
CA ALA A 633 3.64 9.96 -27.24
C ALA A 633 2.14 9.70 -27.42
N GLY A 634 1.63 8.55 -26.94
CA GLY A 634 0.24 8.12 -27.13
C GLY A 634 -0.77 9.01 -26.38
N VAL A 635 -0.37 9.60 -25.26
CA VAL A 635 -1.26 10.48 -24.46
C VAL A 635 -1.39 11.91 -25.01
N GLN A 636 -0.58 12.32 -25.99
CA GLN A 636 -0.55 13.73 -26.43
C GLN A 636 -1.87 14.21 -27.06
N ALA A 637 -2.62 13.33 -27.73
CA ALA A 637 -3.94 13.67 -28.28
C ALA A 637 -4.94 14.02 -27.17
N LEU A 638 -4.97 13.23 -26.10
CA LEU A 638 -5.80 13.50 -24.92
C LEU A 638 -5.33 14.76 -24.17
N ALA A 639 -4.01 14.93 -24.01
CA ALA A 639 -3.44 16.13 -23.41
C ALA A 639 -3.84 17.40 -24.19
N GLN A 640 -3.86 17.34 -25.52
CA GLN A 640 -4.26 18.46 -26.37
C GLN A 640 -5.77 18.74 -26.31
N LEU A 641 -6.62 17.70 -26.24
CA LEU A 641 -8.06 17.88 -25.98
C LEU A 641 -8.28 18.62 -24.66
N ARG A 642 -7.63 18.17 -23.58
CA ARG A 642 -7.72 18.77 -22.24
C ARG A 642 -7.21 20.22 -22.20
N ARG A 643 -6.14 20.54 -22.94
CA ARG A 643 -5.68 21.93 -23.15
C ARG A 643 -6.71 22.77 -23.91
N SER A 644 -7.37 22.21 -24.92
CA SER A 644 -8.43 22.93 -25.67
C SER A 644 -9.69 23.18 -24.83
N GLN A 645 -9.92 22.35 -23.80
CA GLN A 645 -10.96 22.53 -22.77
C GLN A 645 -10.54 23.52 -21.66
N GLY A 646 -9.36 24.13 -21.75
CA GLY A 646 -8.89 25.19 -20.85
C GLY A 646 -7.98 24.75 -19.71
N LEU A 647 -7.63 23.47 -19.60
CA LEU A 647 -6.74 22.97 -18.53
C LEU A 647 -5.26 23.21 -18.85
N ARG A 648 -4.47 23.60 -17.85
CA ARG A 648 -3.00 23.49 -17.88
C ARG A 648 -2.63 22.00 -17.73
N VAL A 649 -2.08 21.41 -18.79
CA VAL A 649 -1.75 19.97 -18.80
C VAL A 649 -0.25 19.76 -18.92
N GLN A 650 0.34 19.05 -17.95
CA GLN A 650 1.68 18.48 -18.07
C GLN A 650 1.59 16.96 -18.35
N VAL A 651 2.49 16.48 -19.20
CA VAL A 651 2.75 15.06 -19.46
C VAL A 651 4.16 14.80 -18.95
N ILE A 652 4.30 13.83 -18.04
CA ILE A 652 5.49 13.63 -17.22
C ILE A 652 5.93 12.17 -17.33
N ASP A 653 7.23 11.93 -17.52
CA ASP A 653 7.77 10.58 -17.37
C ASP A 653 7.80 10.21 -15.88
N VAL A 654 7.30 9.03 -15.53
CA VAL A 654 7.41 8.51 -14.17
C VAL A 654 8.87 8.39 -13.72
N GLN A 655 9.82 8.24 -14.65
CA GLN A 655 11.23 8.22 -14.32
C GLN A 655 11.75 9.56 -13.78
N ASP A 656 11.30 10.70 -14.33
CA ASP A 656 11.64 12.05 -13.83
C ASP A 656 11.24 12.21 -12.36
N ILE A 657 10.08 11.64 -12.00
CA ILE A 657 9.57 11.61 -10.62
C ILE A 657 10.49 10.78 -9.72
N TYR A 658 10.93 9.59 -10.15
CA TYR A 658 11.87 8.80 -9.36
C TYR A 658 13.20 9.56 -9.18
N ASP A 659 13.71 10.19 -10.25
CA ASP A 659 14.99 10.89 -10.25
C ASP A 659 15.01 12.13 -9.34
N GLU A 660 13.86 12.81 -9.18
CA GLU A 660 13.72 13.95 -8.25
C GLU A 660 13.21 13.57 -6.84
N PHE A 661 12.51 12.45 -6.64
CA PHE A 661 11.80 12.14 -5.38
C PHE A 661 12.19 10.82 -4.68
N SER A 662 12.98 9.95 -5.29
CA SER A 662 13.54 8.73 -4.67
C SER A 662 15.02 8.49 -5.03
N GLY A 663 15.71 9.49 -5.59
CA GLY A 663 17.08 9.35 -6.07
C GLY A 663 17.23 8.42 -7.28
N GLY A 664 16.15 8.21 -8.05
CA GLY A 664 16.11 7.35 -9.23
C GLY A 664 15.79 5.88 -8.94
N LEU A 665 15.29 5.56 -7.75
CA LEU A 665 14.77 4.22 -7.39
C LEU A 665 13.28 4.10 -7.76
N LEU A 666 12.84 2.96 -8.29
CA LEU A 666 11.42 2.68 -8.47
C LEU A 666 10.76 2.59 -7.09
N ASP A 667 9.91 3.57 -6.77
CA ASP A 667 9.22 3.66 -5.48
C ASP A 667 7.86 4.38 -5.66
N PRO A 668 6.70 3.75 -5.36
CA PRO A 668 5.40 4.43 -5.37
C PRO A 668 5.35 5.65 -4.42
N HIS A 669 6.10 5.66 -3.31
CA HIS A 669 6.15 6.81 -2.42
C HIS A 669 6.76 8.05 -3.09
N ALA A 670 7.60 7.89 -4.12
CA ALA A 670 8.11 9.00 -4.94
C ALA A 670 6.98 9.70 -5.71
N ILE A 671 6.04 8.93 -6.28
CA ILE A 671 4.86 9.47 -6.99
C ILE A 671 3.96 10.23 -6.01
N ARG A 672 3.71 9.68 -4.82
CA ARG A 672 2.96 10.38 -3.78
C ARG A 672 3.68 11.65 -3.31
N ALA A 673 5.00 11.61 -3.11
CA ALA A 673 5.80 12.76 -2.71
C ALA A 673 5.82 13.87 -3.78
N PHE A 674 5.89 13.51 -5.07
CA PHE A 674 5.73 14.44 -6.18
C PHE A 674 4.34 15.08 -6.20
N LEU A 675 3.27 14.27 -6.09
CA LEU A 675 1.90 14.78 -6.09
C LEU A 675 1.62 15.69 -4.89
N GLN A 676 2.14 15.35 -3.71
CA GLN A 676 2.13 16.23 -2.55
C GLN A 676 2.91 17.52 -2.83
N HIS A 677 4.09 17.43 -3.44
CA HIS A 677 4.89 18.61 -3.77
C HIS A 677 4.18 19.56 -4.76
N ALA A 678 3.60 19.00 -5.83
CA ALA A 678 2.83 19.72 -6.84
C ALA A 678 1.52 20.32 -6.28
N TYR A 679 0.94 19.71 -5.25
CA TYR A 679 -0.22 20.26 -4.54
C TYR A 679 0.15 21.47 -3.67
N PHE A 680 1.27 21.39 -2.95
CA PHE A 680 1.63 22.33 -1.87
C PHE A 680 2.56 23.48 -2.29
N HIS A 681 3.44 23.30 -3.28
CA HIS A 681 4.54 24.23 -3.57
C HIS A 681 4.51 24.85 -4.97
N TRP A 682 3.74 24.29 -5.91
CA TRP A 682 3.54 24.89 -7.22
C TRP A 682 2.62 26.13 -7.13
N PRO A 683 2.79 27.17 -7.97
CA PRO A 683 1.94 28.34 -7.95
C PRO A 683 0.47 28.00 -8.25
N PRO A 684 -0.48 28.67 -7.56
CA PRO A 684 -1.89 28.35 -7.67
C PRO A 684 -2.46 28.63 -9.08
N PRO A 685 -3.55 27.94 -9.48
CA PRO A 685 -4.21 26.87 -8.72
C PRO A 685 -3.34 25.60 -8.63
N ALA A 686 -3.43 24.89 -7.51
CA ALA A 686 -2.79 23.59 -7.36
C ALA A 686 -3.49 22.54 -8.23
N ALA A 687 -2.79 21.44 -8.56
CA ALA A 687 -3.33 20.36 -9.38
C ALA A 687 -4.67 19.82 -8.85
N ALA A 688 -5.51 19.37 -9.79
CA ALA A 688 -6.87 18.91 -9.54
C ALA A 688 -7.14 17.50 -10.06
N TYR A 689 -6.45 17.12 -11.14
CA TYR A 689 -6.60 15.82 -11.79
C TYR A 689 -5.23 15.15 -11.98
N VAL A 690 -5.20 13.84 -11.80
CA VAL A 690 -4.05 12.98 -12.07
C VAL A 690 -4.51 11.80 -12.92
N LEU A 691 -3.82 11.54 -14.02
CA LEU A 691 -4.01 10.35 -14.85
C LEU A 691 -2.72 9.54 -14.87
N LEU A 692 -2.74 8.35 -14.28
CA LEU A 692 -1.65 7.38 -14.36
C LEU A 692 -1.79 6.55 -15.64
N VAL A 693 -0.73 6.41 -16.43
CA VAL A 693 -0.77 5.67 -17.70
C VAL A 693 0.30 4.59 -17.70
N GLY A 694 -0.17 3.36 -17.49
CA GLY A 694 0.63 2.15 -17.37
C GLY A 694 0.06 1.18 -16.34
N SER A 695 0.16 -0.12 -16.63
CA SER A 695 -0.15 -1.18 -15.67
C SER A 695 0.92 -1.31 -14.57
N GLY A 696 0.56 -1.99 -13.49
CA GLY A 696 1.48 -2.40 -12.43
C GLY A 696 1.12 -3.79 -11.90
N THR A 697 1.95 -4.33 -11.01
CA THR A 697 1.72 -5.59 -10.30
C THR A 697 2.26 -5.49 -8.87
N TYR A 698 1.75 -6.33 -7.95
CA TYR A 698 2.37 -6.53 -6.63
C TYR A 698 3.66 -7.36 -6.72
N ASP A 699 3.82 -8.15 -7.80
CA ASP A 699 4.99 -8.99 -8.05
C ASP A 699 6.11 -8.19 -8.73
N PHE A 700 6.56 -7.11 -8.09
CA PHE A 700 7.50 -6.13 -8.68
C PHE A 700 8.81 -6.75 -9.17
N LEU A 701 9.33 -7.74 -8.44
CA LEU A 701 10.58 -8.44 -8.74
C LEU A 701 10.38 -9.73 -9.55
N ASN A 702 9.15 -10.04 -9.95
CA ASN A 702 8.78 -11.27 -10.66
C ASN A 702 9.14 -12.55 -9.87
N ASN A 703 8.87 -12.53 -8.57
CA ASN A 703 9.07 -13.60 -7.60
C ASN A 703 8.10 -14.77 -7.80
N GLU A 704 6.83 -14.50 -8.16
CA GLU A 704 5.85 -15.54 -8.53
C GLU A 704 5.92 -15.92 -10.02
N GLY A 705 6.68 -15.18 -10.82
CA GLY A 705 7.04 -15.56 -12.20
C GLY A 705 6.00 -15.20 -13.26
N TYR A 706 5.06 -14.28 -12.97
CA TYR A 706 4.01 -13.89 -13.92
C TYR A 706 4.51 -13.16 -15.18
N GLY A 707 5.75 -12.68 -15.19
CA GLY A 707 6.37 -11.94 -16.29
C GLY A 707 5.78 -10.56 -16.55
N LYS A 708 4.98 -10.01 -15.61
CA LYS A 708 4.30 -8.72 -15.76
C LYS A 708 5.26 -7.57 -15.47
N ARG A 709 5.47 -6.69 -16.45
CA ARG A 709 6.22 -5.44 -16.26
C ARG A 709 5.39 -4.43 -15.47
N THR A 710 5.98 -3.84 -14.44
CA THR A 710 5.46 -2.63 -13.80
C THR A 710 5.87 -1.41 -14.64
N PHE A 711 4.89 -0.72 -15.22
CA PHE A 711 5.09 0.58 -15.89
C PHE A 711 4.86 1.73 -14.91
N ILE A 712 3.78 1.65 -14.12
CA ILE A 712 3.48 2.53 -12.99
C ILE A 712 3.06 1.63 -11.82
N PRO A 713 3.76 1.62 -10.68
CA PRO A 713 3.40 0.76 -9.54
C PRO A 713 1.97 1.06 -9.05
N PRO A 714 1.21 0.06 -8.56
CA PRO A 714 0.07 0.33 -7.71
C PRO A 714 0.57 0.88 -6.36
N PHE A 715 -0.19 1.76 -5.70
CA PHE A 715 0.09 2.05 -4.29
C PHE A 715 -0.47 0.90 -3.45
N LEU A 716 0.37 0.00 -2.96
CA LEU A 716 -0.09 -1.10 -2.11
C LEU A 716 -0.42 -0.61 -0.70
N ALA A 717 -1.56 -1.04 -0.17
CA ALA A 717 -1.92 -0.82 1.23
C ALA A 717 -2.82 -1.94 1.73
N TYR A 718 -2.66 -2.29 3.01
CA TYR A 718 -3.59 -3.13 3.74
C TYR A 718 -4.89 -2.37 4.02
N VAL A 719 -5.95 -2.71 3.28
CA VAL A 719 -7.23 -2.00 3.34
C VAL A 719 -8.16 -2.56 4.43
N ASP A 720 -8.26 -3.89 4.55
CA ASP A 720 -9.08 -4.57 5.54
C ASP A 720 -8.64 -6.06 5.73
N PRO A 721 -9.14 -6.79 6.75
CA PRO A 721 -8.75 -8.18 7.03
C PRO A 721 -9.17 -9.27 6.02
N VAL A 722 -9.98 -8.95 5.02
CA VAL A 722 -10.45 -9.87 3.97
C VAL A 722 -9.62 -9.69 2.70
N LEU A 723 -9.48 -8.46 2.22
CA LEU A 723 -8.69 -8.16 1.02
C LEU A 723 -7.19 -8.16 1.33
N GLY A 724 -6.80 -7.77 2.56
CA GLY A 724 -5.41 -7.60 2.95
C GLY A 724 -4.75 -6.41 2.25
N GLU A 725 -3.47 -6.55 1.95
CA GLU A 725 -2.74 -5.66 1.05
C GLU A 725 -3.25 -5.79 -0.40
N THR A 726 -3.68 -4.67 -0.97
CA THR A 726 -4.14 -4.56 -2.36
C THR A 726 -3.81 -3.19 -2.94
N ALA A 727 -4.09 -3.00 -4.23
CA ALA A 727 -3.92 -1.71 -4.90
C ALA A 727 -4.91 -0.66 -4.35
N ALA A 728 -4.39 0.34 -3.66
CA ALA A 728 -5.10 1.46 -3.07
C ALA A 728 -4.61 2.78 -3.67
N ASP A 729 -4.73 2.93 -4.99
CA ASP A 729 -4.17 4.05 -5.75
C ASP A 729 -4.65 5.43 -5.26
N ASN A 730 -5.82 5.53 -4.61
CA ASN A 730 -6.28 6.78 -3.98
C ASN A 730 -5.26 7.36 -2.97
N ARG A 731 -4.38 6.53 -2.40
CA ARG A 731 -3.31 6.98 -1.49
C ARG A 731 -2.23 7.83 -2.18
N TYR A 732 -2.10 7.78 -3.51
CA TYR A 732 -1.26 8.71 -4.26
C TYR A 732 -1.72 10.17 -4.14
N VAL A 733 -3.04 10.39 -3.97
CA VAL A 733 -3.68 11.71 -3.99
C VAL A 733 -4.29 12.13 -2.67
N ALA A 734 -4.32 11.25 -1.66
CA ALA A 734 -4.51 11.61 -0.26
C ALA A 734 -3.18 12.17 0.30
N VAL A 735 -3.01 13.49 0.19
CA VAL A 735 -1.75 14.21 0.49
C VAL A 735 -1.90 15.25 1.60
N VAL A 736 -3.14 15.55 2.00
CA VAL A 736 -3.52 16.35 3.16
C VAL A 736 -3.98 15.43 4.29
N GLY A 737 -3.58 15.75 5.53
CA GLY A 737 -3.99 15.00 6.71
C GLY A 737 -3.34 13.61 6.82
N ASP A 738 -3.81 12.84 7.81
CA ASP A 738 -3.49 11.42 8.00
C ASP A 738 -4.76 10.58 7.80
N ASP A 739 -5.30 10.66 6.59
CA ASP A 739 -6.53 9.98 6.19
C ASP A 739 -6.44 9.34 4.78
N ALA A 740 -7.58 9.08 4.14
CA ALA A 740 -7.67 8.37 2.87
C ALA A 740 -8.48 9.11 1.80
N MET A 741 -8.95 10.31 2.11
CA MET A 741 -9.74 11.14 1.22
C MET A 741 -8.83 11.73 0.13
N PRO A 742 -9.25 11.74 -1.14
CA PRO A 742 -8.43 12.24 -2.23
C PRO A 742 -8.49 13.77 -2.33
N ASP A 743 -7.33 14.43 -2.35
CA ASP A 743 -7.21 15.88 -2.60
C ASP A 743 -7.15 16.22 -4.10
N MET A 744 -6.95 15.21 -4.94
CA MET A 744 -6.94 15.30 -6.40
C MET A 744 -7.72 14.13 -6.97
N HIS A 745 -8.47 14.38 -8.05
CA HIS A 745 -9.16 13.31 -8.78
C HIS A 745 -8.14 12.42 -9.46
N LEU A 746 -8.18 11.12 -9.19
CA LEU A 746 -7.24 10.15 -9.74
C LEU A 746 -7.95 9.20 -10.71
N GLY A 747 -7.37 9.01 -11.89
CA GLY A 747 -7.70 7.92 -12.80
C GLY A 747 -6.46 7.15 -13.24
N ARG A 748 -6.65 5.91 -13.70
CA ARG A 748 -5.59 5.10 -14.31
C ARG A 748 -6.05 4.54 -15.65
N PHE A 749 -5.16 4.57 -16.64
CA PHE A 749 -5.20 3.74 -17.84
C PHE A 749 -4.21 2.58 -17.64
N PRO A 750 -4.66 1.38 -17.23
CA PRO A 750 -3.78 0.27 -16.82
C PRO A 750 -3.25 -0.51 -18.04
N VAL A 751 -2.59 0.20 -18.96
CA VAL A 751 -2.16 -0.32 -20.26
C VAL A 751 -0.78 -0.98 -20.21
N THR A 752 -0.61 -2.03 -21.01
CA THR A 752 0.65 -2.75 -21.22
C THR A 752 1.28 -2.44 -22.59
N SER A 753 0.51 -1.86 -23.52
CA SER A 753 0.96 -1.58 -24.88
C SER A 753 0.41 -0.26 -25.46
N LEU A 754 1.10 0.28 -26.47
CA LEU A 754 0.67 1.49 -27.18
C LEU A 754 -0.67 1.29 -27.92
N ALA A 755 -1.01 0.05 -28.31
CA ALA A 755 -2.28 -0.27 -28.96
C ALA A 755 -3.45 -0.16 -27.97
N GLU A 756 -3.30 -0.69 -26.75
CA GLU A 756 -4.28 -0.53 -25.67
C GLU A 756 -4.44 0.94 -25.28
N LEU A 757 -3.34 1.68 -25.17
CA LEU A 757 -3.35 3.11 -24.90
C LEU A 757 -4.13 3.89 -25.98
N THR A 758 -3.86 3.62 -27.25
CA THR A 758 -4.55 4.24 -28.38
C THR A 758 -6.05 3.96 -28.28
N ALA A 759 -6.44 2.70 -28.03
CA ALA A 759 -7.84 2.33 -27.86
C ALA A 759 -8.52 2.99 -26.65
N MET A 760 -7.81 3.22 -25.53
CA MET A 760 -8.37 3.97 -24.39
C MET A 760 -8.53 5.46 -24.72
N VAL A 761 -7.50 6.10 -25.27
CA VAL A 761 -7.50 7.52 -25.66
C VAL A 761 -8.59 7.81 -26.69
N ASP A 762 -8.68 7.01 -27.75
CA ASP A 762 -9.67 7.20 -28.83
C ASP A 762 -11.09 7.05 -28.30
N LYS A 763 -11.36 6.07 -27.41
CA LYS A 763 -12.68 5.93 -26.77
C LYS A 763 -13.03 7.14 -25.91
N THR A 764 -12.10 7.65 -25.10
CA THR A 764 -12.33 8.86 -24.27
C THR A 764 -12.60 10.09 -25.14
N ILE A 765 -11.79 10.33 -26.17
CA ILE A 765 -11.98 11.46 -27.09
C ILE A 765 -13.32 11.33 -27.83
N ALA A 766 -13.65 10.15 -28.36
CA ALA A 766 -14.92 9.91 -29.05
C ALA A 766 -16.14 10.11 -28.14
N TYR A 767 -16.08 9.62 -26.90
CA TYR A 767 -17.18 9.76 -25.93
C TYR A 767 -17.51 11.22 -25.60
N GLU A 768 -16.49 12.08 -25.46
CA GLU A 768 -16.70 13.50 -25.15
C GLU A 768 -17.02 14.36 -26.37
N THR A 769 -16.38 14.11 -27.51
CA THR A 769 -16.45 15.01 -28.68
C THR A 769 -17.50 14.60 -29.71
N ASN A 770 -17.84 13.31 -29.79
CA ASN A 770 -18.82 12.77 -30.73
C ASN A 770 -19.49 11.49 -30.18
N PRO A 771 -20.16 11.54 -29.01
CA PRO A 771 -20.80 10.36 -28.44
C PRO A 771 -21.85 9.79 -29.40
N ALA A 772 -21.96 8.46 -29.50
CA ALA A 772 -22.97 7.83 -30.34
C ALA A 772 -24.39 8.29 -29.92
N PRO A 773 -25.31 8.63 -30.85
CA PRO A 773 -26.68 8.96 -30.51
C PRO A 773 -27.48 7.71 -30.10
N GLY A 774 -28.61 7.89 -29.43
CA GLY A 774 -29.58 6.83 -29.16
C GLY A 774 -30.01 6.70 -27.70
N ALA A 775 -30.95 5.78 -27.46
CA ALA A 775 -31.58 5.57 -26.15
C ALA A 775 -30.62 5.05 -25.06
N TRP A 776 -29.46 4.49 -25.43
CA TRP A 776 -28.44 4.03 -24.48
C TRP A 776 -28.06 5.13 -23.47
N ARG A 777 -28.02 6.40 -23.90
CA ARG A 777 -27.70 7.56 -23.06
C ARG A 777 -28.69 7.79 -21.90
N MET A 778 -29.91 7.26 -22.02
CA MET A 778 -30.94 7.35 -20.98
C MET A 778 -31.16 5.99 -20.29
N ARG A 779 -30.37 4.95 -20.59
CA ARG A 779 -30.53 3.61 -20.00
C ARG A 779 -29.52 3.41 -18.88
N ALA A 780 -30.01 2.95 -17.73
CA ALA A 780 -29.18 2.45 -16.63
C ALA A 780 -29.47 0.95 -16.45
N VAL A 781 -28.44 0.12 -16.46
CA VAL A 781 -28.55 -1.32 -16.23
C VAL A 781 -28.08 -1.63 -14.82
N PHE A 782 -28.86 -2.41 -14.09
CA PHE A 782 -28.61 -2.84 -12.71
C PHE A 782 -28.56 -4.36 -12.70
N VAL A 783 -27.41 -4.92 -12.36
CA VAL A 783 -27.19 -6.37 -12.25
C VAL A 783 -26.97 -6.71 -10.79
N ALA A 784 -27.62 -7.76 -10.29
CA ALA A 784 -27.44 -8.20 -8.90
C ALA A 784 -27.21 -9.71 -8.84
N ASP A 785 -26.34 -10.11 -7.92
CA ASP A 785 -26.12 -11.50 -7.53
C ASP A 785 -27.30 -12.04 -6.70
N ASN A 786 -27.37 -13.35 -6.48
CA ASN A 786 -28.41 -13.94 -5.66
C ASN A 786 -28.18 -13.70 -4.16
N PRO A 787 -29.25 -13.55 -3.36
CA PRO A 787 -29.12 -13.33 -1.92
C PRO A 787 -28.49 -14.52 -1.20
N ASP A 788 -27.60 -14.22 -0.25
CA ASP A 788 -26.91 -15.20 0.58
C ASP A 788 -26.65 -14.64 2.01
N ASN A 789 -25.64 -15.16 2.72
CA ASN A 789 -25.26 -14.69 4.05
C ASN A 789 -24.47 -13.36 4.06
N ALA A 790 -24.03 -12.85 2.90
CA ALA A 790 -23.37 -11.56 2.77
C ALA A 790 -24.34 -10.43 2.39
N GLY A 791 -25.55 -10.75 1.92
CA GLY A 791 -26.65 -9.79 1.84
C GLY A 791 -27.74 -10.12 0.81
N TYR A 792 -28.74 -9.21 0.74
CA TYR A 792 -29.77 -9.19 -0.30
C TYR A 792 -29.37 -8.21 -1.40
N PHE A 793 -28.52 -8.66 -2.33
CA PHE A 793 -27.91 -7.79 -3.34
C PHE A 793 -28.91 -7.13 -4.29
N ASP A 794 -30.07 -7.76 -4.53
CA ASP A 794 -31.18 -7.20 -5.29
C ASP A 794 -31.78 -5.95 -4.61
N GLN A 795 -31.98 -6.01 -3.30
CA GLN A 795 -32.45 -4.87 -2.50
C GLN A 795 -31.40 -3.76 -2.41
N LEU A 796 -30.11 -4.12 -2.28
CA LEU A 796 -29.01 -3.15 -2.31
C LEU A 796 -28.89 -2.45 -3.68
N SER A 797 -29.09 -3.18 -4.79
CA SER A 797 -29.13 -2.59 -6.13
C SER A 797 -30.36 -1.70 -6.33
N ASP A 798 -31.50 -2.06 -5.73
CA ASP A 798 -32.71 -1.23 -5.73
C ASP A 798 -32.53 0.10 -4.99
N VAL A 799 -31.81 0.12 -3.86
CA VAL A 799 -31.44 1.39 -3.19
C VAL A 799 -30.67 2.32 -4.12
N VAL A 800 -29.77 1.79 -4.97
CA VAL A 800 -29.07 2.60 -5.98
C VAL A 800 -30.01 3.02 -7.11
N ALA A 801 -30.86 2.11 -7.60
CA ALA A 801 -31.78 2.36 -8.70
C ALA A 801 -32.87 3.39 -8.35
N ASP A 802 -33.31 3.47 -7.11
CA ASP A 802 -34.36 4.41 -6.67
C ASP A 802 -33.85 5.86 -6.57
N HIS A 803 -32.54 6.08 -6.57
CA HIS A 803 -31.91 7.41 -6.69
C HIS A 803 -31.77 7.88 -8.16
N LEU A 804 -32.14 7.05 -9.13
CA LEU A 804 -32.01 7.36 -10.54
C LEU A 804 -33.02 8.45 -10.96
N PRO A 805 -32.59 9.55 -11.62
CA PRO A 805 -33.51 10.59 -12.07
C PRO A 805 -34.57 10.06 -13.06
N PRO A 806 -35.80 10.60 -13.05
CA PRO A 806 -36.96 10.04 -13.77
C PRO A 806 -36.84 10.07 -15.30
N GLU A 807 -35.88 10.84 -15.85
CA GLU A 807 -35.53 10.84 -17.27
C GLU A 807 -34.78 9.58 -17.73
N PHE A 808 -34.19 8.80 -16.81
CA PHE A 808 -33.51 7.55 -17.12
C PHE A 808 -34.42 6.32 -16.96
N VAL A 809 -34.13 5.29 -17.74
CA VAL A 809 -34.83 4.00 -17.74
C VAL A 809 -33.96 2.94 -17.09
N ALA A 810 -34.35 2.51 -15.90
CA ALA A 810 -33.71 1.41 -15.19
C ALA A 810 -34.05 0.04 -15.85
N HIS A 811 -33.05 -0.83 -15.96
CA HIS A 811 -33.18 -2.19 -16.48
C HIS A 811 -32.51 -3.17 -15.53
N LYS A 812 -33.31 -3.93 -14.79
CA LYS A 812 -32.88 -4.80 -13.67
C LYS A 812 -32.68 -6.26 -14.12
N ILE A 813 -31.52 -6.84 -13.80
CA ILE A 813 -31.12 -8.22 -14.11
C ILE A 813 -30.61 -8.86 -12.81
N TYR A 814 -31.53 -9.32 -11.97
CA TYR A 814 -31.21 -9.81 -10.62
C TYR A 814 -31.31 -11.33 -10.56
N LEU A 815 -30.18 -11.98 -10.28
CA LEU A 815 -30.06 -13.43 -10.12
C LEU A 815 -30.86 -13.89 -8.89
N GLY A 816 -31.44 -15.09 -8.96
CA GLY A 816 -32.31 -15.63 -7.90
C GLY A 816 -33.79 -15.19 -7.99
N THR A 817 -34.11 -14.18 -8.80
CA THR A 817 -35.51 -13.77 -9.04
C THR A 817 -36.26 -14.77 -9.93
N ALA A 818 -37.61 -14.67 -9.98
CA ALA A 818 -38.43 -15.48 -10.86
C ALA A 818 -38.13 -15.29 -12.38
N ALA A 819 -37.55 -14.16 -12.76
CA ALA A 819 -37.09 -13.91 -14.14
C ALA A 819 -35.76 -14.60 -14.45
N TYR A 820 -34.87 -14.68 -13.45
CA TYR A 820 -33.49 -15.17 -13.56
C TYR A 820 -33.15 -16.13 -12.39
N PRO A 821 -33.80 -17.30 -12.28
CA PRO A 821 -33.54 -18.23 -11.19
C PRO A 821 -32.12 -18.80 -11.28
N VAL A 822 -31.47 -19.03 -10.13
CA VAL A 822 -30.08 -19.55 -10.05
C VAL A 822 -29.90 -20.84 -10.87
N SER A 823 -30.91 -21.72 -10.89
CA SER A 823 -30.93 -22.95 -11.69
C SER A 823 -30.89 -22.74 -13.22
N GLN A 824 -31.01 -21.49 -13.69
CA GLN A 824 -30.89 -21.07 -15.09
C GLN A 824 -30.01 -19.81 -15.20
N ALA A 825 -28.93 -19.70 -14.42
CA ALA A 825 -28.07 -18.51 -14.39
C ALA A 825 -27.52 -18.09 -15.78
N THR A 826 -27.40 -19.02 -16.74
CA THR A 826 -27.07 -18.72 -18.15
C THR A 826 -28.03 -17.72 -18.81
N ARG A 827 -29.28 -17.65 -18.35
CA ARG A 827 -30.25 -16.62 -18.77
C ARG A 827 -29.87 -15.23 -18.27
N ALA A 828 -29.33 -15.13 -17.06
CA ALA A 828 -28.83 -13.88 -16.51
C ALA A 828 -27.52 -13.47 -17.20
N GLN A 829 -26.58 -14.40 -17.41
CA GLN A 829 -25.35 -14.19 -18.19
C GLN A 829 -25.65 -13.59 -19.58
N GLN A 830 -26.56 -14.22 -20.33
CA GLN A 830 -26.94 -13.74 -21.67
C GLN A 830 -27.65 -12.39 -21.60
N ALA A 831 -28.57 -12.18 -20.65
CA ALA A 831 -29.25 -10.90 -20.50
C ALA A 831 -28.27 -9.75 -20.16
N THR A 832 -27.26 -10.01 -19.33
CA THR A 832 -26.20 -9.06 -18.97
C THR A 832 -25.35 -8.71 -20.18
N LEU A 833 -24.89 -9.70 -20.95
CA LEU A 833 -24.15 -9.47 -22.20
C LEU A 833 -25.00 -8.73 -23.25
N ASP A 834 -26.26 -9.13 -23.43
CA ASP A 834 -27.18 -8.48 -24.36
C ASP A 834 -27.45 -7.02 -23.97
N ALA A 835 -27.63 -6.73 -22.67
CA ALA A 835 -27.81 -5.38 -22.17
C ALA A 835 -26.55 -4.52 -22.37
N PHE A 836 -25.36 -5.10 -22.19
CA PHE A 836 -24.08 -4.42 -22.45
C PHE A 836 -23.93 -4.10 -23.94
N ASN A 837 -24.22 -5.07 -24.82
CA ASN A 837 -24.14 -4.93 -26.27
C ASN A 837 -25.20 -3.97 -26.86
N GLN A 838 -26.37 -3.86 -26.23
CA GLN A 838 -27.40 -2.87 -26.55
C GLN A 838 -27.02 -1.44 -26.13
N GLY A 839 -26.02 -1.28 -25.26
CA GLY A 839 -25.56 -0.01 -24.73
C GLY A 839 -26.40 0.54 -23.57
N ALA A 840 -25.71 1.10 -22.58
CA ALA A 840 -26.26 1.83 -21.45
C ALA A 840 -25.33 3.00 -21.08
N LEU A 841 -25.84 4.05 -20.44
CA LEU A 841 -25.01 5.11 -19.88
C LEU A 841 -24.34 4.64 -18.60
N LEU A 842 -25.13 4.00 -17.73
CA LEU A 842 -24.70 3.45 -16.45
C LEU A 842 -24.89 1.93 -16.47
N PHE A 843 -23.89 1.21 -15.98
CA PHE A 843 -23.93 -0.23 -15.76
C PHE A 843 -23.46 -0.50 -14.32
N ASN A 844 -24.42 -0.70 -13.40
CA ASN A 844 -24.16 -1.02 -12.00
C ASN A 844 -24.23 -2.53 -11.78
N TYR A 845 -23.32 -3.04 -10.94
CA TYR A 845 -23.36 -4.39 -10.41
C TYR A 845 -23.32 -4.35 -8.89
N VAL A 846 -24.04 -5.23 -8.21
CA VAL A 846 -23.96 -5.43 -6.74
C VAL A 846 -23.95 -6.93 -6.45
N GLY A 847 -22.94 -7.42 -5.74
CA GLY A 847 -22.79 -8.86 -5.50
C GLY A 847 -21.36 -9.31 -5.27
N HIS A 848 -21.11 -10.62 -5.30
CA HIS A 848 -19.76 -11.18 -5.20
C HIS A 848 -19.00 -11.08 -6.52
N SER A 849 -17.67 -11.11 -6.47
CA SER A 849 -16.86 -11.34 -7.66
C SER A 849 -15.53 -12.02 -7.32
N SER A 850 -14.92 -12.62 -8.34
CA SER A 850 -13.51 -12.96 -8.37
C SER A 850 -12.77 -11.93 -9.22
N ILE A 851 -11.43 -11.98 -9.18
CA ILE A 851 -10.52 -11.24 -10.08
C ILE A 851 -10.91 -11.37 -11.58
N SER A 852 -11.68 -12.40 -11.97
CA SER A 852 -12.01 -12.69 -13.36
C SER A 852 -13.50 -12.62 -13.72
N ASN A 853 -14.43 -12.53 -12.75
CA ASN A 853 -15.87 -12.61 -13.02
C ASN A 853 -16.78 -12.15 -11.86
N TRP A 854 -17.95 -11.61 -12.19
CA TRP A 854 -19.09 -11.37 -11.30
C TRP A 854 -19.86 -12.67 -10.98
N ALA A 855 -20.29 -12.81 -9.73
CA ALA A 855 -21.00 -13.94 -9.12
C ALA A 855 -20.26 -15.29 -9.20
N GLY A 856 -20.64 -16.27 -8.38
CA GLY A 856 -20.17 -17.66 -8.57
C GLY A 856 -20.61 -18.25 -9.91
N GLU A 857 -21.67 -17.68 -10.46
CA GLU A 857 -22.38 -18.05 -11.68
C GLU A 857 -21.85 -17.34 -12.94
N PHE A 858 -20.73 -16.60 -12.87
CA PHE A 858 -20.06 -16.00 -14.03
C PHE A 858 -20.94 -15.03 -14.86
N LEU A 859 -21.71 -14.17 -14.21
CA LEU A 859 -22.66 -13.25 -14.87
C LEU A 859 -22.02 -12.34 -15.94
N PHE A 860 -20.79 -11.89 -15.68
CA PHE A 860 -19.95 -11.13 -16.60
C PHE A 860 -18.48 -11.31 -16.19
N GLY A 861 -17.52 -11.07 -17.09
CA GLY A 861 -16.10 -11.24 -16.78
C GLY A 861 -15.22 -11.51 -18.00
N VAL A 862 -13.96 -11.89 -17.77
CA VAL A 862 -12.92 -12.01 -18.80
C VAL A 862 -13.29 -13.00 -19.93
N ASN A 863 -14.02 -14.07 -19.60
CA ASN A 863 -14.49 -15.07 -20.55
C ASN A 863 -15.63 -14.55 -21.47
N THR A 864 -16.31 -13.48 -21.05
CA THR A 864 -17.42 -12.85 -21.77
C THR A 864 -16.94 -11.70 -22.66
N LEU A 865 -15.81 -11.06 -22.32
CA LEU A 865 -15.23 -9.94 -23.09
C LEU A 865 -15.05 -10.20 -24.60
N PRO A 866 -14.65 -11.40 -25.09
CA PRO A 866 -14.57 -11.69 -26.53
C PRO A 866 -15.91 -11.63 -27.29
N GLN A 867 -17.03 -11.62 -26.57
CA GLN A 867 -18.40 -11.55 -27.11
C GLN A 867 -19.00 -10.14 -27.03
N VAL A 868 -18.26 -9.17 -26.48
CA VAL A 868 -18.68 -7.78 -26.37
C VAL A 868 -18.65 -7.12 -27.75
N ALA A 869 -19.80 -6.56 -28.13
CA ALA A 869 -20.09 -5.97 -29.44
C ALA A 869 -20.85 -4.64 -29.31
N ASN A 870 -20.64 -3.91 -28.20
CA ASN A 870 -21.28 -2.61 -27.90
C ASN A 870 -20.84 -1.44 -28.81
N GLY A 871 -19.87 -1.65 -29.71
CA GLY A 871 -19.47 -0.68 -30.74
C GLY A 871 -18.96 0.64 -30.17
N SER A 872 -19.81 1.67 -30.21
CA SER A 872 -19.51 3.03 -29.69
C SER A 872 -20.40 3.43 -28.50
N PHE A 873 -21.06 2.47 -27.85
CA PHE A 873 -21.84 2.67 -26.63
C PHE A 873 -20.98 2.31 -25.42
N TYR A 874 -20.21 3.27 -24.91
CA TYR A 874 -19.30 3.05 -23.78
C TYR A 874 -20.00 3.37 -22.45
N PRO A 875 -20.40 2.38 -21.64
CA PRO A 875 -21.02 2.65 -20.34
C PRO A 875 -19.99 3.15 -19.32
N ILE A 876 -20.45 3.95 -18.38
CA ILE A 876 -19.81 4.11 -17.07
C ILE A 876 -20.19 2.88 -16.25
N MET A 877 -19.20 2.11 -15.80
CA MET A 877 -19.41 0.92 -14.97
C MET A 877 -19.19 1.27 -13.50
N LEU A 878 -20.14 0.90 -12.64
CA LEU A 878 -20.08 1.09 -11.18
C LEU A 878 -20.35 -0.25 -10.48
N PRO A 879 -19.38 -1.17 -10.42
CA PRO A 879 -19.51 -2.40 -9.66
C PRO A 879 -19.26 -2.18 -8.16
N MET A 880 -20.15 -2.71 -7.33
CA MET A 880 -20.08 -2.70 -5.87
C MET A 880 -19.79 -4.14 -5.42
N THR A 881 -18.52 -4.52 -5.50
CA THR A 881 -18.08 -5.91 -5.33
C THR A 881 -16.65 -6.02 -4.81
N CYS A 882 -16.24 -7.22 -4.41
CA CYS A 882 -14.88 -7.55 -3.99
C CYS A 882 -14.02 -7.97 -5.19
N LEU A 883 -12.73 -7.62 -5.20
CA LEU A 883 -11.68 -8.18 -6.07
C LEU A 883 -11.77 -7.98 -7.60
N GLU A 884 -12.74 -7.24 -8.14
CA GLU A 884 -12.72 -6.87 -9.57
C GLU A 884 -11.53 -5.94 -9.88
N LEU A 885 -10.70 -6.33 -10.86
CA LEU A 885 -9.41 -5.70 -11.21
C LEU A 885 -9.22 -5.51 -12.72
#